data_AF-A0ABD2PAW5-F1
#
_entry.id   AF-A0ABD2PAW5-F1
#
_cell.length_a   1.000
_cell.length_b   1.000
_cell.length_c   1.000
_cell.angle_alpha   90.00
_cell.angle_beta   90.00
_cell.angle_gamma   90.00
#
_symmetry.space_group_name_H-M   'P 1'
#
loop_
_entity.id
_entity.type
_entity.pdbx_description
1 polymer ?
#
loop_
_entity_poly.entity_id
_entity_poly.type
_entity_poly.pdbx_seq_one_letter_code
_entity_poly.pdbx_strand_id
1 'polypeptide(L)'
;MASSISTIPTRKIVGGNRMSKPHLNPLQILLQMGFPKHRAEKALAATGNQSAQLATNWLLSHVHDPFLDDNSPREYILYACPVGSFLEQLREFWEKSLFLHGWNGAHNFTPHITLVSFFKTPDEDAPHLAQSLDSVMERDGAVLNEPLKLETYTSPNFMGFFVAEEHADYLKRIAMQFVKEVSNAIISDTYEHFDALTACFPWCTTTTARCIPRGSRSISLEPHVKSLHLTLAYQFPSNQYNSLKSLVDELNSSSSCEWELRLYSRDPRLNGKQVYKVIREYIPTETDDLELKIGDYLYVSSEALSSSTDGWLEGTSWSTGTSGFFPENYTKRTPESDAWTLHKSIPLNRCEGLEVELRLEADMGDSGVGTEQLKEFMKDKFVADLKDVDTTSSKAGSSETDCRRLFIMRHGERIDFVFGSWIPYCFDEAGNYVRMDLNMPLSIPARKSGPKGYLHDSPITNIGLFQARSIGETFKEKNVCINHVYCSPSYRCLQTCDSFLQGLGKKNEIKIRVEPTLFEWVAWYPEGRPEWMSKEELLAAGFNIDTEYVPFMEENEIRESKETCENYYSRSAALTNKVISSHPSGNILMVGHASTLDTCSRDLLQGGSRDSDSLFKIVQKIPYCSLVELSYNDNGWNCTEPPCPPITHCTNNRFDWKILLPE
;
A
#
# COMPACT_ATOMS: atom_id res chain seq x y z
N MET A 1 -75.26 -18.32 29.83
CA MET A 1 -74.29 -17.98 30.88
C MET A 1 -73.02 -17.51 30.19
N ALA A 2 -72.71 -16.23 30.37
CA ALA A 2 -71.55 -15.53 29.86
C ALA A 2 -70.61 -15.22 31.03
N SER A 3 -69.30 -15.24 30.79
CA SER A 3 -68.25 -14.59 31.59
C SER A 3 -66.92 -14.74 30.82
N SER A 4 -66.48 -13.72 30.06
CA SER A 4 -65.55 -12.64 30.46
C SER A 4 -64.09 -13.05 30.26
N ILE A 5 -63.22 -12.30 29.55
CA ILE A 5 -62.59 -11.01 29.93
C ILE A 5 -62.09 -10.36 28.60
N SER A 6 -62.71 -9.28 28.09
CA SER A 6 -62.35 -7.84 28.19
C SER A 6 -60.93 -7.41 27.70
N THR A 7 -60.98 -6.53 26.70
CA THR A 7 -59.95 -5.75 25.97
C THR A 7 -59.03 -4.83 26.78
N ILE A 8 -57.81 -4.59 26.28
CA ILE A 8 -56.97 -3.40 26.54
C ILE A 8 -56.46 -2.82 25.19
N PRO A 9 -56.38 -1.48 24.99
CA PRO A 9 -56.24 -0.83 23.68
C PRO A 9 -54.80 -0.67 23.19
N THR A 10 -54.66 -0.54 21.86
CA THR A 10 -53.47 -0.13 21.12
C THR A 10 -52.83 1.14 21.66
N ARG A 11 -51.57 1.05 22.10
CA ARG A 11 -50.72 2.21 22.39
C ARG A 11 -49.90 2.54 21.14
N LYS A 12 -50.15 3.72 20.57
CA LYS A 12 -49.27 4.37 19.59
C LYS A 12 -47.85 4.42 20.17
N ILE A 13 -46.90 3.72 19.55
CA ILE A 13 -45.48 3.98 19.79
C ILE A 13 -45.12 5.17 18.90
N VAL A 14 -44.93 6.30 19.57
CA VAL A 14 -44.37 7.53 19.04
C VAL A 14 -43.02 7.21 18.38
N GLY A 15 -42.79 7.76 17.18
CA GLY A 15 -41.56 7.58 16.43
C GLY A 15 -40.33 7.89 17.30
N GLY A 16 -39.60 6.83 17.64
CA GLY A 16 -38.25 6.97 18.17
C GLY A 16 -37.33 7.33 17.01
N ASN A 17 -36.69 8.50 17.09
CA ASN A 17 -35.53 8.85 16.30
C ASN A 17 -34.58 7.64 16.24
N ARG A 18 -34.39 7.07 15.05
CA ARG A 18 -33.24 6.20 14.79
C ARG A 18 -32.00 7.08 14.93
N MET A 19 -31.45 7.16 16.15
CA MET A 19 -30.10 7.65 16.34
C MET A 19 -29.18 6.70 15.58
N SER A 20 -28.49 7.23 14.56
CA SER A 20 -27.34 6.58 13.96
C SER A 20 -26.41 6.12 15.07
N LYS A 21 -26.13 4.82 15.17
CA LYS A 21 -25.08 4.34 16.07
C LYS A 21 -23.79 5.07 15.68
N PRO A 22 -23.10 5.74 16.62
CA PRO A 22 -21.85 6.42 16.31
C PRO A 22 -20.85 5.39 15.78
N HIS A 23 -20.14 5.74 14.71
CA HIS A 23 -19.00 4.96 14.23
C HIS A 23 -17.98 4.89 15.36
N LEU A 24 -17.81 3.71 15.95
CA LEU A 24 -16.90 3.56 17.08
C LEU A 24 -15.47 3.78 16.58
N ASN A 25 -14.71 4.60 17.29
CA ASN A 25 -13.29 4.78 16.96
C ASN A 25 -12.51 3.48 17.30
N PRO A 26 -11.32 3.25 16.71
CA PRO A 26 -10.55 2.03 16.95
C PRO A 26 -10.30 1.73 18.44
N LEU A 27 -10.08 2.77 19.25
CA LEU A 27 -9.92 2.65 20.70
C LEU A 27 -11.18 2.10 21.37
N GLN A 28 -12.36 2.63 21.05
CA GLN A 28 -13.65 2.18 21.59
C GLN A 28 -13.93 0.72 21.22
N ILE A 29 -13.54 0.28 20.02
CA ILE A 29 -13.65 -1.13 19.61
C ILE A 29 -12.79 -2.01 20.52
N LEU A 30 -11.53 -1.65 20.74
CA LEU A 30 -10.62 -2.41 21.60
C LEU A 30 -11.10 -2.45 23.06
N LEU A 31 -11.63 -1.34 23.57
CA LEU A 31 -12.23 -1.27 24.91
C LEU A 31 -13.45 -2.18 25.02
N GLN A 32 -14.31 -2.25 23.99
CA GLN A 32 -15.45 -3.16 23.95
C GLN A 32 -15.03 -4.64 23.87
N MET A 33 -13.88 -4.93 23.27
CA MET A 33 -13.27 -6.27 23.28
C MET A 33 -12.66 -6.65 24.64
N GLY A 34 -12.62 -5.72 25.59
CA GLY A 34 -12.14 -5.95 26.96
C GLY A 34 -10.65 -5.70 27.16
N PHE A 35 -9.95 -5.11 26.19
CA PHE A 35 -8.55 -4.72 26.38
C PHE A 35 -8.46 -3.52 27.34
N PRO A 36 -7.50 -3.51 28.29
CA PRO A 36 -7.23 -2.34 29.12
C PRO A 36 -6.89 -1.11 28.27
N LYS A 37 -7.35 0.08 28.68
CA LYS A 37 -7.18 1.34 27.93
C LYS A 37 -5.73 1.61 27.54
N HIS A 38 -4.79 1.50 28.50
CA HIS A 38 -3.37 1.78 28.25
C HIS A 38 -2.75 0.82 27.21
N ARG A 39 -3.14 -0.47 27.23
CA ARG A 39 -2.69 -1.45 26.23
C ARG A 39 -3.28 -1.16 24.86
N ALA A 40 -4.56 -0.79 24.80
CA ALA A 40 -5.23 -0.44 23.56
C ALA A 40 -4.58 0.80 22.92
N GLU A 41 -4.28 1.83 23.70
CA GLU A 41 -3.59 3.05 23.24
C GLU A 41 -2.17 2.74 22.76
N LYS A 42 -1.39 1.97 23.54
CA LYS A 42 -0.06 1.51 23.14
C LYS A 42 -0.09 0.74 21.81
N ALA A 43 -1.03 -0.17 21.66
CA ALA A 43 -1.17 -0.97 20.44
C ALA A 43 -1.56 -0.13 19.22
N LEU A 44 -2.45 0.85 19.39
CA LEU A 44 -2.80 1.80 18.34
C LEU A 44 -1.60 2.67 17.98
N ALA A 45 -0.86 3.19 18.95
CA ALA A 45 0.36 3.97 18.70
C ALA A 45 1.46 3.14 18.01
N ALA A 46 1.63 1.88 18.40
CA ALA A 46 2.59 0.95 17.78
C ALA A 46 2.23 0.57 16.34
N THR A 47 0.95 0.67 15.97
CA THR A 47 0.43 0.31 14.63
C THR A 47 0.04 1.51 13.77
N GLY A 48 0.39 2.73 14.20
CA GLY A 48 0.14 3.96 13.43
C GLY A 48 -1.33 4.37 13.41
N ASN A 49 -2.11 3.91 14.38
CA ASN A 49 -3.55 4.14 14.53
C ASN A 49 -4.38 3.75 13.28
N GLN A 50 -3.90 2.77 12.51
CA GLN A 50 -4.49 2.39 11.22
C GLN A 50 -5.83 1.65 11.37
N SER A 51 -5.93 0.69 12.29
CA SER A 51 -7.17 -0.04 12.55
C SER A 51 -7.18 -0.76 13.90
N ALA A 52 -8.38 -1.04 14.42
CA ALA A 52 -8.55 -1.87 15.60
C ALA A 52 -8.06 -3.31 15.38
N GLN A 53 -8.14 -3.84 14.15
CA GLN A 53 -7.69 -5.19 13.82
C GLN A 53 -6.16 -5.33 13.95
N LEU A 54 -5.41 -4.36 13.40
CA LEU A 54 -3.96 -4.36 13.49
C LEU A 54 -3.50 -4.22 14.96
N ALA A 55 -4.12 -3.33 15.72
CA ALA A 55 -3.85 -3.19 17.15
C ALA A 55 -4.19 -4.46 17.95
N THR A 56 -5.29 -5.14 17.62
CA THR A 56 -5.64 -6.43 18.23
C THR A 56 -4.57 -7.47 17.95
N ASN A 57 -4.16 -7.63 16.69
CA ASN A 57 -3.12 -8.59 16.32
C ASN A 57 -1.80 -8.28 17.04
N TRP A 58 -1.43 -7.00 17.11
CA TRP A 58 -0.24 -6.55 17.83
C TRP A 58 -0.29 -6.95 19.31
N LEU A 59 -1.43 -6.73 19.99
CA LEU A 59 -1.64 -7.13 21.39
C LEU A 59 -1.51 -8.63 21.61
N LEU A 60 -2.04 -9.44 20.68
CA LEU A 60 -1.95 -10.89 20.76
C LEU A 60 -0.51 -11.37 20.57
N SER A 61 0.25 -10.76 19.66
CA SER A 61 1.66 -11.08 19.46
C SER A 61 2.56 -10.64 20.61
N HIS A 62 2.20 -9.56 21.30
CA HIS A 62 2.96 -8.99 22.43
C HIS A 62 2.50 -9.51 23.80
N VAL A 63 1.67 -10.54 23.86
CA VAL A 63 1.13 -11.07 25.14
C VAL A 63 2.24 -11.53 26.11
N HIS A 64 3.42 -11.88 25.56
CA HIS A 64 4.60 -12.28 26.32
C HIS A 64 5.68 -11.18 26.42
N ASP A 65 5.44 -9.96 25.91
CA ASP A 65 6.36 -8.83 26.09
C ASP A 65 6.38 -8.42 27.57
N PRO A 66 7.53 -8.53 28.27
CA PRO A 66 7.64 -8.18 29.69
C PRO A 66 7.39 -6.69 29.98
N PHE A 67 7.43 -5.82 28.96
CA PHE A 67 7.17 -4.39 29.08
C PHE A 67 5.89 -3.95 28.36
N LEU A 68 4.98 -4.88 28.05
CA LEU A 68 3.68 -4.54 27.45
C LEU A 68 2.94 -3.48 28.28
N ASP A 69 3.04 -3.55 29.61
CA ASP A 69 2.39 -2.62 30.56
C ASP A 69 3.25 -1.40 30.94
N ASP A 70 4.45 -1.23 30.37
CA ASP A 70 5.27 -0.05 30.64
C ASP A 70 4.60 1.22 30.07
N ASN A 71 4.63 2.32 30.81
CA ASN A 71 4.01 3.59 30.42
C ASN A 71 5.05 4.61 29.90
N SER A 72 6.19 4.12 29.41
CA SER A 72 7.22 4.98 28.82
C SER A 72 6.70 5.65 27.54
N PRO A 73 6.81 6.98 27.41
CA PRO A 73 6.36 7.69 26.21
C PRO A 73 7.11 7.23 24.96
N ARG A 74 6.36 7.04 23.87
CA ARG A 74 6.87 6.66 22.56
C ARG A 74 7.65 7.82 21.91
N GLU A 75 8.67 7.50 21.12
CA GLU A 75 9.47 8.48 20.40
C GLU A 75 8.92 8.69 18.99
N TYR A 76 8.73 9.95 18.60
CA TYR A 76 8.21 10.38 17.31
C TYR A 76 9.20 11.28 16.58
N ILE A 77 9.13 11.30 15.26
CA ILE A 77 10.00 12.12 14.42
C ILE A 77 9.29 12.53 13.13
N LEU A 78 9.54 13.76 12.66
CA LEU A 78 8.95 14.28 11.43
C LEU A 78 10.03 14.50 10.37
N TYR A 79 9.87 13.80 9.26
CA TYR A 79 10.77 13.86 8.11
C TYR A 79 10.08 14.46 6.88
N ALA A 80 10.87 15.09 6.01
CA ALA A 80 10.55 15.23 4.60
C ALA A 80 11.33 14.18 3.82
N CYS A 81 10.64 13.33 3.06
CA CYS A 81 11.22 12.21 2.31
C CYS A 81 11.04 12.45 0.81
N PRO A 82 12.08 12.27 -0.01
CA PRO A 82 11.93 12.31 -1.46
C PRO A 82 11.14 11.10 -1.95
N VAL A 83 10.39 11.28 -3.03
CA VAL A 83 9.70 10.20 -3.76
C VAL A 83 10.00 10.29 -5.25
N GLY A 84 9.46 9.37 -6.05
CA GLY A 84 9.68 9.33 -7.50
C GLY A 84 11.13 9.03 -7.91
N SER A 85 11.54 9.57 -9.06
CA SER A 85 12.83 9.26 -9.72
C SER A 85 14.06 9.65 -8.90
N PHE A 86 13.97 10.69 -8.07
CA PHE A 86 15.09 11.08 -7.22
C PHE A 86 15.32 10.07 -6.09
N LEU A 87 14.26 9.50 -5.52
CA LEU A 87 14.39 8.41 -4.54
C LEU A 87 15.04 7.17 -5.16
N GLU A 88 14.75 6.85 -6.42
CA GLU A 88 15.38 5.73 -7.12
C GLU A 88 16.89 5.93 -7.28
N GLN A 89 17.33 7.13 -7.69
CA GLN A 89 18.75 7.49 -7.73
C GLN A 89 19.43 7.36 -6.36
N LEU A 90 18.77 7.83 -5.30
CA LEU A 90 19.29 7.73 -3.93
C LEU A 90 19.40 6.27 -3.47
N ARG A 91 18.46 5.40 -3.86
CA ARG A 91 18.52 3.95 -3.58
C ARG A 91 19.67 3.27 -4.32
N GLU A 92 19.87 3.60 -5.59
CA GLU A 92 20.98 3.07 -6.37
C GLU A 92 22.33 3.51 -5.77
N PHE A 93 22.46 4.78 -5.38
CA PHE A 93 23.62 5.28 -4.64
C PHE A 93 23.83 4.51 -3.33
N TRP A 94 22.75 4.24 -2.58
CA TRP A 94 22.79 3.48 -1.32
C TRP A 94 23.34 2.08 -1.51
N GLU A 95 22.82 1.36 -2.50
CA GLU A 95 23.22 -0.01 -2.80
C GLU A 95 24.67 -0.08 -3.26
N LYS A 96 25.08 0.82 -4.16
CA LYS A 96 26.47 0.91 -4.64
C LYS A 96 27.43 1.27 -3.52
N SER A 97 27.11 2.27 -2.70
CA SER A 97 27.98 2.69 -1.60
C SER A 97 28.09 1.63 -0.51
N LEU A 98 27.00 0.93 -0.17
CA LEU A 98 27.03 -0.22 0.74
C LEU A 98 27.87 -1.36 0.18
N PHE A 99 27.72 -1.69 -1.10
CA PHE A 99 28.47 -2.77 -1.74
C PHE A 99 29.97 -2.49 -1.80
N LEU A 100 30.37 -1.27 -2.17
CA LEU A 100 31.77 -0.89 -2.36
C LEU A 100 32.50 -0.58 -1.05
N HIS A 101 31.81 0.05 -0.10
CA HIS A 101 32.43 0.66 1.08
C HIS A 101 31.94 0.12 2.41
N GLY A 102 30.93 -0.75 2.39
CA GLY A 102 30.31 -1.29 3.59
C GLY A 102 29.37 -0.29 4.26
N TRP A 103 29.02 -0.58 5.53
CA TRP A 103 28.04 0.20 6.26
C TRP A 103 28.61 1.56 6.71
N ASN A 104 27.95 2.66 6.34
CA ASN A 104 28.25 4.00 6.85
C ASN A 104 27.04 4.54 7.64
N GLY A 105 27.19 5.69 8.30
CA GLY A 105 26.15 6.23 9.17
C GLY A 105 24.80 6.47 8.46
N ALA A 106 24.82 6.85 7.18
CA ALA A 106 23.60 7.14 6.43
C ALA A 106 22.75 5.87 6.30
N HIS A 107 23.39 4.70 6.14
CA HIS A 107 22.74 3.40 5.95
C HIS A 107 21.72 3.00 7.01
N ASN A 108 21.68 3.68 8.17
CA ASN A 108 20.71 3.42 9.22
C ASN A 108 19.30 4.02 8.95
N PHE A 109 19.11 4.89 7.97
CA PHE A 109 17.82 5.57 7.78
C PHE A 109 17.42 5.63 6.30
N THR A 110 16.13 5.64 5.96
CA THR A 110 15.71 5.99 4.59
C THR A 110 16.19 7.40 4.23
N PRO A 111 16.45 7.73 2.94
CA PRO A 111 16.79 9.10 2.56
C PRO A 111 15.72 10.09 3.02
N HIS A 112 16.13 11.15 3.73
CA HIS A 112 15.22 12.10 4.39
C HIS A 112 15.91 13.42 4.73
N ILE A 113 15.10 14.44 5.01
CA ILE A 113 15.47 15.68 5.71
C ILE A 113 14.74 15.67 7.06
N THR A 114 15.48 15.85 8.15
CA THR A 114 14.87 15.94 9.50
C THR A 114 14.27 17.33 9.73
N LEU A 115 12.95 17.41 9.91
CA LEU A 115 12.25 18.67 10.21
C LEU A 115 12.05 18.87 11.71
N VAL A 116 11.72 17.80 12.42
CA VAL A 116 11.60 17.78 13.88
C VAL A 116 12.34 16.54 14.35
N SER A 117 13.32 16.75 15.22
CA SER A 117 14.13 15.66 15.82
C SER A 117 13.27 14.76 16.70
N PHE A 118 13.80 13.62 17.16
CA PHE A 118 13.08 12.74 18.08
C PHE A 118 12.55 13.49 19.30
N PHE A 119 11.24 13.32 19.55
CA PHE A 119 10.55 13.83 20.72
C PHE A 119 9.67 12.74 21.33
N LYS A 120 9.35 12.89 22.62
CA LYS A 120 8.61 11.87 23.37
C LYS A 120 7.19 12.30 23.65
N THR A 121 6.24 11.44 23.35
CA THR A 121 4.81 11.70 23.50
C THR A 121 4.10 10.45 24.03
N PRO A 122 3.17 10.57 25.00
CA PRO A 122 2.33 9.46 25.45
C PRO A 122 1.58 8.77 24.30
N ASP A 123 1.26 7.48 24.47
CA ASP A 123 0.56 6.71 23.43
C ASP A 123 -0.87 7.24 23.16
N GLU A 124 -1.54 7.82 24.17
CA GLU A 124 -2.86 8.45 24.04
C GLU A 124 -2.86 9.67 23.09
N ASP A 125 -1.72 10.35 22.97
CA ASP A 125 -1.58 11.57 22.17
C ASP A 125 -1.19 11.29 20.69
N ALA A 126 -0.91 10.03 20.33
CA ALA A 126 -0.51 9.63 18.98
C ALA A 126 -1.47 10.11 17.87
N PRO A 127 -2.81 10.02 18.04
CA PRO A 127 -3.77 10.50 17.03
C PRO A 127 -3.68 12.02 16.83
N HIS A 128 -3.43 12.78 17.92
CA HIS A 128 -3.34 14.24 17.87
C HIS A 128 -2.11 14.70 17.09
N LEU A 129 -1.01 13.93 17.11
CA LEU A 129 0.18 14.23 16.28
C LEU A 129 -0.14 14.14 14.79
N ALA A 130 -0.84 13.08 14.36
CA ALA A 130 -1.23 12.92 12.96
C ALA A 130 -2.22 14.01 12.51
N GLN A 131 -3.22 14.33 13.34
CA GLN A 131 -4.18 15.41 13.09
C GLN A 131 -3.52 16.79 13.06
N SER A 132 -2.53 17.04 13.91
CA SER A 132 -1.77 18.30 13.91
C SER A 132 -1.01 18.46 12.61
N LEU A 133 -0.45 17.39 12.05
CA LEU A 133 0.23 17.42 10.76
C LEU A 133 -0.74 17.72 9.61
N ASP A 134 -1.93 17.09 9.60
CA ASP A 134 -2.99 17.42 8.64
C ASP A 134 -3.36 18.90 8.73
N SER A 135 -3.63 19.40 9.93
CA SER A 135 -4.02 20.80 10.18
C SER A 135 -2.95 21.82 9.78
N VAL A 136 -1.67 21.44 9.76
CA VAL A 136 -0.57 22.28 9.27
C VAL A 136 -0.58 22.33 7.75
N MET A 137 -0.79 21.18 7.10
CA MET A 137 -0.75 21.04 5.64
C MET A 137 -2.02 21.51 4.93
N GLU A 138 -3.15 21.61 5.64
CA GLU A 138 -4.40 22.18 5.14
C GLU A 138 -4.37 23.72 5.06
N ARG A 139 -3.33 24.37 5.59
CA ARG A 139 -3.22 25.83 5.57
C ARG A 139 -2.80 26.35 4.21
N ASP A 140 -3.32 27.53 3.87
CA ASP A 140 -2.94 28.24 2.66
C ASP A 140 -1.42 28.46 2.60
N GLY A 141 -0.81 28.02 1.49
CA GLY A 141 0.63 28.14 1.25
C GLY A 141 1.51 27.09 1.96
N ALA A 142 0.92 26.04 2.55
CA ALA A 142 1.67 24.92 3.14
C ALA A 142 2.11 23.84 2.11
N VAL A 143 1.67 23.96 0.85
CA VAL A 143 2.09 23.10 -0.26
C VAL A 143 3.03 23.90 -1.16
N LEU A 144 4.19 23.31 -1.48
CA LEU A 144 5.18 23.94 -2.35
C LEU A 144 4.84 23.63 -3.81
N ASN A 145 4.79 24.65 -4.68
CA ASN A 145 4.41 24.47 -6.09
C ASN A 145 5.61 24.32 -7.03
N GLU A 146 6.81 24.13 -6.48
CA GLU A 146 8.06 24.00 -7.20
C GLU A 146 8.94 22.89 -6.62
N PRO A 147 9.93 22.37 -7.38
CA PRO A 147 10.88 21.38 -6.88
C PRO A 147 11.71 21.92 -5.70
N LEU A 148 11.96 21.07 -4.70
CA LEU A 148 12.80 21.45 -3.58
C LEU A 148 14.26 21.58 -4.05
N LYS A 149 14.76 22.80 -4.14
CA LYS A 149 16.14 23.07 -4.55
C LYS A 149 17.16 22.58 -3.52
N LEU A 150 18.09 21.78 -4.00
CA LEU A 150 19.12 21.09 -3.23
C LEU A 150 20.52 21.43 -3.73
N GLU A 151 21.42 21.77 -2.81
CA GLU A 151 22.82 22.11 -3.06
C GLU A 151 23.73 20.99 -2.57
N THR A 152 24.54 20.43 -3.46
CA THR A 152 25.49 19.38 -3.12
C THR A 152 26.59 19.90 -2.20
N TYR A 153 26.85 19.18 -1.12
CA TYR A 153 27.97 19.46 -0.22
C TYR A 153 28.74 18.19 0.09
N THR A 154 30.06 18.25 -0.10
CA THR A 154 30.96 17.14 0.20
C THR A 154 32.13 17.63 1.02
N SER A 155 32.41 16.92 2.11
CA SER A 155 33.56 17.12 2.99
C SER A 155 34.14 15.76 3.39
N PRO A 156 35.38 15.71 3.90
CA PRO A 156 36.04 14.43 4.23
C PRO A 156 35.25 13.49 5.16
N ASN A 157 34.31 14.01 5.95
CA ASN A 157 33.55 13.25 6.94
C ASN A 157 32.03 13.24 6.71
N PHE A 158 31.54 13.96 5.69
CA PHE A 158 30.12 14.13 5.43
C PHE A 158 29.86 14.48 3.96
N MET A 159 28.87 13.82 3.37
CA MET A 159 28.33 14.11 2.04
C MET A 159 26.81 14.18 2.12
N GLY A 160 26.22 15.17 1.45
CA GLY A 160 24.78 15.36 1.47
C GLY A 160 24.32 16.47 0.55
N PHE A 161 23.01 16.67 0.53
CA PHE A 161 22.36 17.79 -0.12
C PHE A 161 21.83 18.76 0.94
N PHE A 162 22.23 20.02 0.90
CA PHE A 162 21.63 21.06 1.71
C PHE A 162 20.41 21.65 1.00
N VAL A 163 19.37 21.97 1.76
CA VAL A 163 18.23 22.70 1.22
C VAL A 163 18.65 24.15 1.00
N ALA A 164 18.41 24.67 -0.21
CA ALA A 164 18.68 26.07 -0.51
C ALA A 164 17.93 27.01 0.47
N GLU A 165 18.53 28.14 0.82
CA GLU A 165 18.03 29.04 1.88
C GLU A 165 16.55 29.42 1.69
N GLU A 166 16.14 29.70 0.45
CA GLU A 166 14.76 30.04 0.07
C GLU A 166 13.73 28.98 0.49
N HIS A 167 14.06 27.69 0.33
CA HIS A 167 13.20 26.57 0.71
C HIS A 167 13.44 26.09 2.15
N ALA A 168 14.63 26.34 2.70
CA ALA A 168 14.94 25.96 4.07
C ALA A 168 14.03 26.71 5.06
N ASP A 169 13.78 27.99 4.83
CA ASP A 169 12.88 28.78 5.67
C ASP A 169 11.42 28.35 5.55
N TYR A 170 11.01 27.88 4.36
CA TYR A 170 9.70 27.28 4.15
C TYR A 170 9.52 26.00 4.99
N LEU A 171 10.45 25.06 4.91
CA LEU A 171 10.42 23.83 5.71
C LEU A 171 10.48 24.09 7.21
N LYS A 172 11.28 25.07 7.65
CA LYS A 172 11.32 25.50 9.06
C LYS A 172 9.97 26.05 9.52
N ARG A 173 9.25 26.81 8.69
CA ARG A 173 7.91 27.30 9.04
C ARG A 173 6.93 26.15 9.25
N ILE A 174 6.93 25.14 8.38
CA ILE A 174 6.12 23.92 8.55
C ILE A 174 6.47 23.24 9.88
N ALA A 175 7.76 23.03 10.16
CA ALA A 175 8.21 22.41 11.40
C ALA A 175 7.76 23.21 12.63
N MET A 176 7.97 24.54 12.64
CA MET A 176 7.53 25.42 13.73
C MET A 176 6.01 25.38 13.94
N GLN A 177 5.24 25.34 12.84
CA GLN A 177 3.79 25.29 12.93
C GLN A 177 3.32 23.95 13.48
N PHE A 178 3.91 22.84 13.04
CA PHE A 178 3.66 21.51 13.62
C PHE A 178 3.97 21.48 15.11
N VAL A 179 5.12 22.01 15.54
CA VAL A 179 5.47 22.10 16.96
C VAL A 179 4.43 22.90 17.75
N LYS A 180 3.96 24.01 17.19
CA LYS A 180 2.93 24.85 17.81
C LYS A 180 1.58 24.14 17.92
N GLU A 181 1.10 23.49 16.86
CA GLU A 181 -0.16 22.75 16.88
C GLU A 181 -0.14 21.59 17.87
N VAL A 182 0.93 20.78 17.85
CA VAL A 182 1.10 19.68 18.81
C VAL A 182 1.12 20.18 20.25
N SER A 183 1.85 21.27 20.51
CA SER A 183 1.89 21.87 21.84
C SER A 183 0.51 22.34 22.29
N ASN A 184 -0.27 22.96 21.40
CA ASN A 184 -1.62 23.43 21.71
C ASN A 184 -2.60 22.29 21.96
N ALA A 185 -2.61 21.26 21.11
CA ALA A 185 -3.49 20.10 21.24
C ALA A 185 -3.31 19.44 22.61
N ILE A 186 -2.06 19.17 22.99
CA ILE A 186 -1.72 18.44 24.21
C ILE A 186 -1.94 19.30 25.48
N ILE A 187 -1.77 20.63 25.38
CA ILE A 187 -2.09 21.55 26.47
C ILE A 187 -3.61 21.71 26.65
N SER A 188 -4.38 21.76 25.56
CA SER A 188 -5.84 21.94 25.59
C SER A 188 -6.55 20.76 26.26
N ASP A 189 -6.15 19.53 25.94
CA ASP A 189 -6.68 18.31 26.57
C ASP A 189 -6.44 18.27 28.08
N THR A 190 -5.34 18.88 28.54
CA THR A 190 -5.03 18.98 29.97
C THR A 190 -6.05 19.89 30.69
N TYR A 191 -6.51 20.97 30.06
CA TYR A 191 -7.48 21.91 30.65
C TYR A 191 -8.91 21.36 30.70
N GLU A 192 -9.36 20.67 29.64
CA GLU A 192 -10.71 20.08 29.61
C GLU A 192 -10.90 19.00 30.68
N HIS A 193 -9.84 18.24 30.99
CA HIS A 193 -9.87 17.23 32.06
C HIS A 193 -10.03 17.85 33.47
N PHE A 194 -9.46 19.05 33.69
CA PHE A 194 -9.57 19.78 34.96
C PHE A 194 -10.95 20.43 35.15
N ASP A 195 -11.57 20.94 34.08
CA ASP A 195 -12.93 21.50 34.14
C ASP A 195 -13.99 20.40 34.35
N ALA A 196 -13.82 19.22 33.75
CA ALA A 196 -14.70 18.07 33.99
C ALA A 196 -14.65 17.57 35.45
N LEU A 197 -13.48 17.60 36.09
CA LEU A 197 -13.33 17.25 37.51
C LEU A 197 -13.92 18.34 38.43
N THR A 198 -13.82 19.60 38.04
CA THR A 198 -14.36 20.75 38.78
C THR A 198 -15.88 20.81 38.69
N ALA A 199 -16.46 20.42 37.55
CA ALA A 199 -17.91 20.27 37.36
C ALA A 199 -18.49 19.07 38.14
N CYS A 200 -17.73 17.98 38.30
CA CYS A 200 -18.20 16.77 38.98
C CYS A 200 -18.07 16.82 40.52
N PHE A 201 -17.17 17.63 41.09
CA PHE A 201 -16.96 17.71 42.55
C PHE A 201 -16.86 19.16 43.07
N PRO A 202 -17.97 19.91 43.12
CA PRO A 202 -17.96 21.34 43.50
C PRO A 202 -17.56 21.59 44.97
N TRP A 203 -17.54 20.56 45.81
CA TRP A 203 -17.34 20.67 47.27
C TRP A 203 -15.89 20.45 47.71
N CYS A 204 -14.99 20.12 46.79
CA CYS A 204 -13.55 20.00 47.08
C CYS A 204 -12.79 21.34 46.95
N THR A 205 -13.43 22.41 46.49
CA THR A 205 -12.78 23.72 46.29
C THR A 205 -13.27 24.74 47.31
N THR A 206 -12.75 24.67 48.54
CA THR A 206 -12.79 25.82 49.45
C THR A 206 -11.38 26.09 49.99
N THR A 207 -10.81 27.16 49.45
CA THR A 207 -9.75 27.98 50.05
C THR A 207 -8.43 27.28 50.38
N THR A 208 -7.51 27.26 49.42
CA THR A 208 -6.18 27.84 49.62
C THR A 208 -5.50 28.10 48.27
N ALA A 209 -5.00 29.33 48.14
CA ALA A 209 -3.94 29.84 47.28
C ALA A 209 -3.44 28.99 46.08
N ARG A 210 -3.40 29.66 44.91
CA ARG A 210 -2.37 29.55 43.85
C ARG A 210 -1.28 28.50 44.13
N CYS A 211 -1.59 27.24 43.84
CA CYS A 211 -0.60 26.22 43.59
C CYS A 211 -0.81 25.81 42.15
N ILE A 212 -0.06 26.43 41.23
CA ILE A 212 0.23 25.82 39.93
C ILE A 212 0.79 24.43 40.26
N PRO A 213 0.14 23.32 39.91
CA PRO A 213 0.78 22.02 40.03
C PRO A 213 2.01 22.06 39.13
N ARG A 214 3.20 21.94 39.72
CA ARG A 214 4.42 21.59 38.97
C ARG A 214 4.18 20.22 38.36
N GLY A 215 3.67 20.23 37.14
CA GLY A 215 3.26 19.04 36.41
C GLY A 215 2.45 19.39 35.16
N SER A 216 2.69 20.55 34.54
CA SER A 216 2.32 20.74 33.13
C SER A 216 3.07 19.65 32.35
N ARG A 217 2.36 18.75 31.68
CA ARG A 217 2.95 17.78 30.74
C ARG A 217 3.57 18.57 29.58
N SER A 218 4.80 19.06 29.78
CA SER A 218 5.54 19.77 28.74
C SER A 218 6.28 18.74 27.91
N ILE A 219 5.85 18.54 26.67
CA ILE A 219 6.65 17.79 25.71
C ILE A 219 7.79 18.71 25.26
N SER A 220 9.02 18.22 25.35
CA SER A 220 10.19 18.90 24.81
C SER A 220 10.22 18.69 23.29
N LEU A 221 9.52 19.55 22.57
CA LEU A 221 9.40 19.53 21.11
C LEU A 221 10.10 20.76 20.55
N GLU A 222 11.16 20.55 19.78
CA GLU A 222 11.90 21.65 19.14
C GLU A 222 11.98 21.43 17.63
N PRO A 223 11.63 22.44 16.81
CA PRO A 223 11.85 22.37 15.37
C PRO A 223 13.35 22.31 15.09
N HIS A 224 13.74 21.57 14.05
CA HIS A 224 15.12 21.53 13.63
C HIS A 224 15.49 22.83 12.91
N VAL A 225 16.21 23.71 13.61
CA VAL A 225 16.56 25.05 13.10
C VAL A 225 17.94 25.15 12.46
N LYS A 226 18.74 24.07 12.50
CA LYS A 226 20.05 24.03 11.81
C LYS A 226 19.85 23.94 10.29
N SER A 227 20.95 23.98 9.54
CA SER A 227 20.92 23.80 8.09
C SER A 227 20.27 22.46 7.72
N LEU A 228 19.10 22.53 7.10
CA LEU A 228 18.33 21.36 6.67
C LEU A 228 19.09 20.66 5.54
N HIS A 229 19.24 19.35 5.66
CA HIS A 229 20.01 18.57 4.71
C HIS A 229 19.48 17.14 4.61
N LEU A 230 19.69 16.53 3.45
CA LEU A 230 19.61 15.11 3.21
C LEU A 230 21.03 14.53 3.29
N THR A 231 21.23 13.57 4.18
CA THR A 231 22.53 12.93 4.35
C THR A 231 22.69 11.76 3.39
N LEU A 232 23.79 11.73 2.64
CA LEU A 232 24.14 10.63 1.73
C LEU A 232 25.15 9.68 2.34
N ALA A 233 26.20 10.23 2.99
CA ALA A 233 27.22 9.44 3.65
C ALA A 233 27.86 10.23 4.78
N TYR A 234 28.11 9.58 5.91
CA TYR A 234 28.91 10.10 7.01
C TYR A 234 29.49 8.94 7.83
N GLN A 235 30.44 9.21 8.72
CA GLN A 235 31.14 8.15 9.49
C GLN A 235 31.80 7.08 8.60
N PHE A 236 32.39 7.49 7.47
CA PHE A 236 33.17 6.61 6.60
C PHE A 236 34.68 6.91 6.70
N PRO A 237 35.55 5.91 6.52
CA PRO A 237 37.00 6.10 6.45
C PRO A 237 37.45 7.08 5.34
N SER A 238 38.46 7.91 5.61
CA SER A 238 38.89 8.96 4.66
C SER A 238 39.42 8.44 3.32
N ASN A 239 39.87 7.18 3.24
CA ASN A 239 40.29 6.54 1.99
C ASN A 239 39.11 6.23 1.05
N GLN A 240 37.88 6.21 1.54
CA GLN A 240 36.67 5.99 0.74
C GLN A 240 36.14 7.28 0.10
N TYR A 241 36.64 8.45 0.53
CA TYR A 241 36.13 9.76 0.14
C TYR A 241 36.04 9.96 -1.37
N ASN A 242 37.11 9.71 -2.14
CA ASN A 242 37.11 9.98 -3.58
C ASN A 242 36.10 9.10 -4.33
N SER A 243 35.96 7.84 -3.93
CA SER A 243 35.01 6.92 -4.56
C SER A 243 33.57 7.27 -4.22
N LEU A 244 33.27 7.58 -2.95
CA LEU A 244 31.95 8.04 -2.54
C LEU A 244 31.59 9.37 -3.20
N LYS A 245 32.54 10.31 -3.32
CA LYS A 245 32.33 11.58 -4.01
C LYS A 245 31.96 11.36 -5.47
N SER A 246 32.63 10.45 -6.18
CA SER A 246 32.29 10.11 -7.56
C SER A 246 30.84 9.61 -7.69
N LEU A 247 30.37 8.79 -6.75
CA LEU A 247 28.98 8.32 -6.73
C LEU A 247 27.99 9.47 -6.44
N VAL A 248 28.36 10.43 -5.59
CA VAL A 248 27.54 11.63 -5.34
C VAL A 248 27.46 12.51 -6.59
N ASP A 249 28.56 12.65 -7.33
CA ASP A 249 28.61 13.46 -8.55
C ASP A 249 27.72 12.89 -9.69
N GLU A 250 27.33 11.61 -9.62
CA GLU A 250 26.38 10.96 -10.55
C GLU A 250 24.90 11.32 -10.25
N LEU A 251 24.60 11.85 -9.06
CA LEU A 251 23.23 12.16 -8.64
C LEU A 251 22.74 13.47 -9.24
N ASN A 252 21.53 13.46 -9.81
CA ASN A 252 20.88 14.67 -10.32
C ASN A 252 19.90 15.25 -9.30
N SER A 253 20.36 16.22 -8.50
CA SER A 253 19.52 16.90 -7.51
C SER A 253 18.39 17.73 -8.12
N SER A 254 18.47 18.10 -9.41
CA SER A 254 17.39 18.82 -10.11
C SER A 254 16.17 17.95 -10.40
N SER A 255 16.29 16.63 -10.26
CA SER A 255 15.17 15.68 -10.39
C SER A 255 14.35 15.50 -9.10
N SER A 256 14.66 16.24 -8.04
CA SER A 256 14.01 16.17 -6.71
C SER A 256 12.65 16.87 -6.67
N CYS A 257 11.78 16.49 -7.59
CA CYS A 257 10.50 17.17 -7.83
C CYS A 257 9.37 16.73 -6.91
N GLU A 258 9.49 15.64 -6.16
CA GLU A 258 8.40 15.11 -5.33
C GLU A 258 8.88 14.73 -3.93
N TRP A 259 8.17 15.22 -2.92
CA TRP A 259 8.47 15.03 -1.51
C TRP A 259 7.21 14.79 -0.69
N GLU A 260 7.34 14.00 0.37
CA GLU A 260 6.29 13.75 1.35
C GLU A 260 6.78 14.07 2.77
N LEU A 261 5.91 14.68 3.57
CA LEU A 261 6.08 14.73 5.02
C LEU A 261 5.64 13.41 5.63
N ARG A 262 6.50 12.81 6.44
CA ARG A 262 6.23 11.53 7.09
C ARG A 262 6.47 11.61 8.60
N LEU A 263 5.42 11.32 9.36
CA LEU A 263 5.47 11.18 10.82
C LEU A 263 5.72 9.72 11.16
N TYR A 264 6.89 9.45 11.75
CA TYR A 264 7.28 8.12 12.21
C TYR A 264 7.30 8.05 13.72
N SER A 265 7.24 6.83 14.25
CA SER A 265 7.52 6.55 15.66
C SER A 265 8.33 5.28 15.85
N ARG A 266 8.99 5.17 16.99
CA ARG A 266 9.71 3.96 17.41
C ARG A 266 9.59 3.74 18.93
N ASP A 267 9.84 2.52 19.34
CA ASP A 267 9.90 2.18 20.76
C ASP A 267 11.20 2.74 21.38
N PRO A 268 11.11 3.55 22.46
CA PRO A 268 12.28 4.16 23.10
C PRO A 268 13.26 3.14 23.70
N ARG A 269 12.79 1.93 24.06
CA ARG A 269 13.63 0.86 24.63
C ARG A 269 14.68 0.35 23.64
N LEU A 270 14.42 0.56 22.36
CA LEU A 270 15.18 0.00 21.25
C LEU A 270 16.14 1.04 20.64
N ASN A 271 16.22 2.24 21.25
CA ASN A 271 17.12 3.30 20.83
C ASN A 271 18.59 2.87 20.93
N GLY A 272 19.36 3.11 19.88
CA GLY A 272 20.78 2.76 19.80
C GLY A 272 21.06 1.29 19.51
N LYS A 273 20.03 0.45 19.31
CA LYS A 273 20.18 -0.93 18.85
C LYS A 273 20.22 -0.98 17.32
N GLN A 274 21.06 -1.86 16.78
CA GLN A 274 21.08 -2.15 15.35
C GLN A 274 19.87 -3.01 14.98
N VAL A 275 19.33 -2.81 13.78
CA VAL A 275 18.18 -3.57 13.27
C VAL A 275 18.64 -4.62 12.27
N TYR A 276 18.17 -5.85 12.49
CA TYR A 276 18.47 -7.00 11.67
C TYR A 276 17.16 -7.60 11.14
N LYS A 277 17.05 -7.75 9.82
CA LYS A 277 15.90 -8.40 9.19
C LYS A 277 16.10 -9.91 9.18
N VAL A 278 15.08 -10.66 9.59
CA VAL A 278 15.08 -12.12 9.51
C VAL A 278 14.95 -12.56 8.05
N ILE A 279 15.97 -13.27 7.55
CA ILE A 279 16.03 -13.81 6.19
C ILE A 279 15.81 -15.33 6.14
N ARG A 280 15.88 -16.02 7.29
CA ARG A 280 15.58 -17.46 7.44
C ARG A 280 14.83 -17.71 8.74
N GLU A 281 13.89 -18.65 8.72
CA GLU A 281 13.14 -19.05 9.90
C GLU A 281 14.00 -19.88 10.86
N TYR A 282 13.70 -19.78 12.14
CA TYR A 282 14.33 -20.57 13.19
C TYR A 282 13.29 -20.92 14.24
N ILE A 283 13.13 -22.22 14.48
CA ILE A 283 12.25 -22.75 15.52
C ILE A 283 13.12 -22.96 16.76
N PRO A 284 12.75 -22.37 17.91
CA PRO A 284 13.47 -22.53 19.17
C PRO A 284 13.70 -24.00 19.52
N THR A 285 14.94 -24.36 19.81
CA THR A 285 15.32 -25.68 20.31
C THR A 285 15.55 -25.66 21.82
N GLU A 286 16.10 -24.56 22.32
CA GLU A 286 16.32 -24.29 23.74
C GLU A 286 15.28 -23.29 24.28
N THR A 287 15.20 -23.16 25.60
CA THR A 287 14.17 -22.30 26.23
C THR A 287 14.45 -20.81 26.14
N ASP A 288 15.70 -20.44 25.92
CA ASP A 288 16.20 -19.07 25.76
C ASP A 288 16.35 -18.66 24.28
N ASP A 289 16.02 -19.55 23.35
CA ASP A 289 16.00 -19.28 21.92
C ASP A 289 14.83 -18.37 21.54
N LEU A 290 15.10 -17.43 20.64
CA LEU A 290 14.10 -16.57 20.02
C LEU A 290 13.58 -17.20 18.73
N GLU A 291 12.26 -17.36 18.62
CA GLU A 291 11.62 -17.78 17.38
C GLU A 291 11.85 -16.73 16.29
N LEU A 292 12.38 -17.14 15.14
CA LEU A 292 12.58 -16.26 13.99
C LEU A 292 11.54 -16.54 12.92
N LYS A 293 10.77 -15.50 12.56
CA LYS A 293 9.83 -15.52 11.43
C LYS A 293 10.37 -14.66 10.30
N ILE A 294 10.37 -15.20 9.09
CA ILE A 294 10.89 -14.49 7.93
C ILE A 294 10.14 -13.16 7.75
N GLY A 295 10.91 -12.08 7.61
CA GLY A 295 10.35 -10.73 7.46
C GLY A 295 10.19 -9.95 8.77
N ASP A 296 10.36 -10.60 9.93
CA ASP A 296 10.48 -9.90 11.22
C ASP A 296 11.77 -9.08 11.30
N TYR A 297 11.81 -8.14 12.24
CA TYR A 297 12.96 -7.33 12.57
C TYR A 297 13.42 -7.63 14.00
N LEU A 298 14.74 -7.69 14.20
CA LEU A 298 15.37 -7.92 15.49
C LEU A 298 16.21 -6.71 15.88
N TYR A 299 16.11 -6.32 17.14
CA TYR A 299 16.93 -5.27 17.72
C TYR A 299 18.08 -5.87 18.51
N VAL A 300 19.30 -5.58 18.08
CA VAL A 300 20.54 -6.15 18.64
C VAL A 300 21.38 -5.01 19.23
N SER A 301 21.80 -5.14 20.49
CA SER A 301 22.66 -4.12 21.11
C SER A 301 24.10 -4.23 20.64
N SER A 302 24.88 -3.17 20.82
CA SER A 302 26.31 -3.19 20.45
C SER A 302 27.10 -4.17 21.31
N GLU A 303 26.69 -4.36 22.56
CA GLU A 303 27.27 -5.32 23.49
C GLU A 303 27.05 -6.75 22.99
N ALA A 304 25.81 -7.09 22.59
CA ALA A 304 25.47 -8.42 22.06
C ALA A 304 26.28 -8.76 20.80
N LEU A 305 26.49 -7.79 19.91
CA LEU A 305 27.32 -7.96 18.72
C LEU A 305 28.80 -8.21 19.08
N SER A 306 29.31 -7.57 20.13
CA SER A 306 30.70 -7.72 20.55
C SER A 306 30.96 -8.99 21.38
N SER A 307 29.93 -9.52 22.05
CA SER A 307 30.05 -10.69 22.93
C SER A 307 29.84 -12.02 22.20
N SER A 308 29.30 -12.01 20.98
CA SER A 308 29.11 -13.22 20.19
C SER A 308 30.47 -13.83 19.81
N THR A 309 30.65 -15.12 20.12
CA THR A 309 31.87 -15.86 19.77
C THR A 309 31.58 -17.12 18.96
N ASP A 310 30.33 -17.57 18.94
CA ASP A 310 29.84 -18.80 18.33
C ASP A 310 28.79 -18.55 17.24
N GLY A 311 28.52 -17.29 16.91
CA GLY A 311 27.54 -16.89 15.88
C GLY A 311 26.11 -16.77 16.39
N TRP A 312 25.88 -16.85 17.70
CA TRP A 312 24.59 -16.56 18.33
C TRP A 312 24.57 -15.14 18.89
N LEU A 313 23.45 -14.46 18.69
CA LEU A 313 23.22 -13.10 19.16
C LEU A 313 21.99 -13.07 20.05
N GLU A 314 22.06 -12.29 21.13
CA GLU A 314 20.88 -11.92 21.90
C GLU A 314 20.21 -10.70 21.24
N GLY A 315 18.89 -10.76 21.05
CA GLY A 315 18.14 -9.62 20.54
C GLY A 315 16.67 -9.67 20.91
N THR A 316 15.97 -8.59 20.57
CA THR A 316 14.53 -8.43 20.85
C THR A 316 13.76 -8.46 19.53
N SER A 317 12.75 -9.32 19.41
CA SER A 317 11.85 -9.33 18.24
C SER A 317 10.95 -8.10 18.22
N TRP A 318 10.83 -7.48 17.05
CA TRP A 318 9.90 -6.38 16.80
C TRP A 318 8.45 -6.82 16.82
N SER A 319 8.16 -8.03 16.31
CA SER A 319 6.79 -8.53 16.19
C SER A 319 6.20 -9.05 17.50
N THR A 320 7.02 -9.48 18.45
CA THR A 320 6.56 -10.03 19.74
C THR A 320 7.00 -9.22 20.96
N GLY A 321 8.01 -8.35 20.83
CA GLY A 321 8.62 -7.64 21.95
C GLY A 321 9.45 -8.51 22.90
N THR A 322 9.58 -9.81 22.60
CA THR A 322 10.33 -10.76 23.44
C THR A 322 11.81 -10.78 23.07
N SER A 323 12.69 -11.01 24.05
CA SER A 323 14.11 -11.20 23.83
C SER A 323 14.53 -12.66 23.93
N GLY A 324 15.58 -13.04 23.21
CA GLY A 324 16.19 -14.37 23.27
C GLY A 324 17.40 -14.47 22.33
N PHE A 325 18.02 -15.65 22.30
CA PHE A 325 19.16 -15.95 21.44
C PHE A 325 18.73 -16.41 20.06
N PHE A 326 19.45 -15.98 19.03
CA PHE A 326 19.20 -16.41 17.66
C PHE A 326 20.50 -16.49 16.85
N PRO A 327 20.54 -17.33 15.80
CA PRO A 327 21.74 -17.45 14.96
C PRO A 327 21.90 -16.23 14.03
N GLU A 328 23.02 -15.52 14.13
CA GLU A 328 23.29 -14.28 13.38
C GLU A 328 23.11 -14.46 11.88
N ASN A 329 23.60 -15.58 11.33
CA ASN A 329 23.59 -15.84 9.90
C ASN A 329 22.16 -15.93 9.31
N TYR A 330 21.11 -16.08 10.13
CA TYR A 330 19.70 -16.12 9.73
C TYR A 330 19.11 -14.71 9.55
N THR A 331 19.93 -13.69 9.78
CA THR A 331 19.52 -12.30 9.72
C THR A 331 20.46 -11.49 8.84
N LYS A 332 20.00 -10.30 8.44
CA LYS A 332 20.80 -9.34 7.68
C LYS A 332 20.57 -7.94 8.25
N ARG A 333 21.65 -7.21 8.55
CA ARG A 333 21.55 -5.81 8.99
C ARG A 333 20.79 -4.98 7.96
N THR A 334 19.86 -4.17 8.44
CA THR A 334 18.94 -3.34 7.64
C THR A 334 18.81 -1.95 8.26
N PRO A 335 18.36 -0.91 7.54
CA PRO A 335 18.14 0.41 8.11
C PRO A 335 17.24 0.36 9.35
N GLU A 336 17.57 1.13 10.38
CA GLU A 336 16.75 1.25 11.59
C GLU A 336 15.33 1.73 11.28
N SER A 337 15.22 2.65 10.31
CA SER A 337 13.93 3.20 9.88
C SER A 337 12.98 2.17 9.28
N ASP A 338 13.47 1.01 8.84
CA ASP A 338 12.62 -0.07 8.32
C ASP A 338 11.70 -0.67 9.38
N ALA A 339 12.09 -0.57 10.66
CA ALA A 339 11.32 -1.07 11.79
C ALA A 339 10.47 0.01 12.48
N TRP A 340 10.42 1.22 11.93
CA TRP A 340 9.63 2.32 12.49
C TRP A 340 8.18 2.27 12.01
N THR A 341 7.28 2.71 12.89
CA THR A 341 5.86 2.80 12.57
C THR A 341 5.56 4.11 11.85
N LEU A 342 4.99 4.05 10.65
CA LEU A 342 4.47 5.22 9.94
C LEU A 342 3.07 5.56 10.46
N HIS A 343 2.89 6.78 10.95
CA HIS A 343 1.61 7.31 11.43
C HIS A 343 0.87 8.12 10.36
N LYS A 344 1.61 8.91 9.58
CA LYS A 344 1.04 9.78 8.56
C LYS A 344 2.04 10.06 7.44
N SER A 345 1.55 10.10 6.20
CA SER A 345 2.27 10.61 5.03
C SER A 345 1.42 11.67 4.33
N ILE A 346 1.98 12.83 4.00
CA ILE A 346 1.29 13.92 3.30
C ILE A 346 2.23 14.51 2.23
N PRO A 347 1.79 14.70 0.96
CA PRO A 347 2.60 15.37 -0.06
C PRO A 347 3.02 16.78 0.36
N LEU A 348 4.31 17.08 0.25
CA LEU A 348 4.89 18.40 0.57
C LEU A 348 4.78 19.38 -0.61
N ASN A 349 4.90 18.86 -1.83
CA ASN A 349 4.90 19.66 -3.04
C ASN A 349 3.97 19.11 -4.13
N ARG A 350 3.50 20.01 -5.00
CA ARG A 350 2.76 19.73 -6.22
C ARG A 350 3.49 20.41 -7.37
N CYS A 351 4.25 19.65 -8.16
CA CYS A 351 4.82 20.20 -9.39
C CYS A 351 3.74 20.25 -10.47
N GLU A 352 3.08 21.41 -10.64
CA GLU A 352 2.29 21.72 -11.84
C GLU A 352 3.24 21.94 -13.03
N GLY A 353 3.81 20.86 -13.56
CA GLY A 353 4.67 20.85 -14.75
C GLY A 353 4.09 20.08 -15.93
N LEU A 354 2.90 19.49 -15.77
CA LEU A 354 2.20 18.70 -16.80
C LEU A 354 0.72 19.10 -16.97
N GLU A 355 0.27 20.19 -16.33
CA GLU A 355 -1.15 20.62 -16.35
C GLU A 355 -1.41 21.97 -17.05
N VAL A 356 -0.39 22.64 -17.59
CA VAL A 356 -0.57 23.97 -18.24
C VAL A 356 -1.11 23.88 -19.68
N GLU A 357 -1.14 22.69 -20.31
CA GLU A 357 -1.75 22.53 -21.63
C GLU A 357 -3.29 22.38 -21.62
N LEU A 358 -3.91 22.27 -20.44
CA LEU A 358 -5.36 22.02 -20.32
C LEU A 358 -6.20 23.24 -19.91
N ARG A 359 -5.59 24.42 -19.72
CA ARG A 359 -6.32 25.63 -19.25
C ARG A 359 -6.60 26.70 -20.30
N LEU A 360 -6.16 26.53 -21.56
CA LEU A 360 -6.49 27.47 -22.64
C LEU A 360 -7.66 27.02 -23.54
N GLU A 361 -8.20 25.83 -23.35
CA GLU A 361 -9.35 25.34 -24.15
C GLU A 361 -10.74 25.69 -23.56
N ALA A 362 -10.79 26.34 -22.39
CA ALA A 362 -12.06 26.62 -21.70
C ALA A 362 -12.64 28.02 -21.96
N ASP A 363 -11.99 28.88 -22.74
CA ASP A 363 -12.50 30.24 -22.99
C ASP A 363 -12.31 30.65 -24.45
N MET A 364 -13.27 30.27 -25.31
CA MET A 364 -13.77 31.06 -26.45
C MET A 364 -14.90 30.28 -27.14
N GLY A 365 -16.11 30.83 -27.03
CA GLY A 365 -17.33 30.26 -27.60
C GLY A 365 -17.43 30.35 -29.13
N ASP A 366 -18.20 29.39 -29.66
CA ASP A 366 -19.04 29.43 -30.86
C ASP A 366 -18.66 30.43 -31.97
N SER A 367 -17.93 29.94 -32.97
CA SER A 367 -18.22 30.23 -34.39
C SER A 367 -17.43 29.28 -35.28
N GLY A 368 -18.16 28.48 -36.06
CA GLY A 368 -17.57 27.60 -37.05
C GLY A 368 -16.86 28.39 -38.16
N VAL A 369 -15.67 27.91 -38.53
CA VAL A 369 -15.09 27.81 -39.89
C VAL A 369 -13.57 27.61 -39.71
N GLY A 370 -13.02 26.51 -40.24
CA GLY A 370 -11.57 26.39 -40.52
C GLY A 370 -10.79 25.23 -39.88
N THR A 371 -11.26 23.98 -39.95
CA THR A 371 -10.51 22.80 -39.45
C THR A 371 -9.64 22.08 -40.50
N GLU A 372 -9.46 22.64 -41.70
CA GLU A 372 -8.62 22.02 -42.75
C GLU A 372 -7.19 22.59 -42.82
N GLN A 373 -6.93 23.82 -42.38
CA GLN A 373 -5.57 24.41 -42.43
C GLN A 373 -4.69 24.07 -41.22
N LEU A 374 -5.29 23.68 -40.09
CA LEU A 374 -4.55 23.31 -38.86
C LEU A 374 -3.91 21.91 -38.92
N LYS A 375 -4.46 20.99 -39.73
CA LYS A 375 -3.90 19.65 -39.91
C LYS A 375 -2.63 19.65 -40.77
N GLU A 376 -2.49 20.64 -41.64
CA GLU A 376 -1.32 20.75 -42.52
C GLU A 376 -0.14 21.41 -41.80
N PHE A 377 -0.41 22.37 -40.90
CA PHE A 377 0.64 23.06 -40.12
C PHE A 377 1.28 22.17 -39.03
N MET A 378 0.55 21.19 -38.49
CA MET A 378 1.08 20.26 -37.48
C MET A 378 1.91 19.11 -38.06
N LYS A 379 1.84 18.86 -39.37
CA LYS A 379 2.59 17.79 -40.02
C LYS A 379 4.06 18.16 -40.27
N ASP A 380 4.36 19.45 -40.40
CA ASP A 380 5.69 19.94 -40.78
C ASP A 380 6.65 20.18 -39.61
N LYS A 381 6.18 20.17 -38.35
CA LYS A 381 7.05 20.40 -37.17
C LYS A 381 7.55 19.13 -36.48
N PHE A 382 6.90 17.97 -36.70
CA PHE A 382 7.31 16.68 -36.10
C PHE A 382 8.33 15.89 -36.93
N VAL A 383 8.77 16.42 -38.07
CA VAL A 383 9.73 15.74 -38.98
C VAL A 383 11.15 16.33 -38.88
N ALA A 384 11.42 17.29 -38.00
CA ALA A 384 12.68 18.03 -38.02
C ALA A 384 13.84 17.49 -37.16
N ASP A 385 13.61 16.74 -36.06
CA ASP A 385 14.69 16.48 -35.07
C ASP A 385 15.03 15.00 -34.81
N LEU A 386 15.06 14.18 -35.87
CA LEU A 386 15.76 12.89 -35.85
C LEU A 386 16.56 12.70 -37.12
N LYS A 387 17.75 13.32 -37.18
CA LYS A 387 18.82 12.92 -38.11
C LYS A 387 20.17 12.88 -37.40
N ASP A 388 20.91 11.83 -37.78
CA ASP A 388 22.29 11.46 -37.46
C ASP A 388 22.46 10.85 -36.04
N VAL A 389 22.83 9.58 -35.87
CA VAL A 389 24.04 8.95 -36.41
C VAL A 389 23.86 7.45 -36.70
N ASP A 390 24.24 7.16 -37.94
CA ASP A 390 24.80 5.98 -38.59
C ASP A 390 23.99 4.68 -38.83
N THR A 391 23.87 4.43 -40.13
CA THR A 391 23.27 3.27 -40.79
C THR A 391 24.41 2.53 -41.45
N THR A 392 24.77 1.34 -40.97
CA THR A 392 25.36 0.33 -41.85
C THR A 392 24.26 -0.62 -42.31
N SER A 393 23.83 -0.35 -43.53
CA SER A 393 22.81 -1.09 -44.27
C SER A 393 23.24 -2.55 -44.47
N SER A 394 22.35 -3.48 -44.11
CA SER A 394 22.15 -4.67 -44.92
C SER A 394 20.65 -4.92 -45.09
N LYS A 395 20.15 -4.66 -46.31
CA LYS A 395 18.86 -5.15 -46.78
C LYS A 395 18.99 -6.63 -47.10
N ALA A 396 18.13 -7.47 -46.54
CA ALA A 396 17.42 -8.53 -47.25
C ALA A 396 16.34 -9.10 -46.33
N GLY A 397 15.12 -9.22 -46.87
CA GLY A 397 13.95 -9.60 -46.09
C GLY A 397 14.01 -11.00 -45.46
N SER A 398 13.38 -11.11 -44.31
CA SER A 398 12.85 -12.35 -43.77
C SER A 398 11.49 -12.02 -43.15
N SER A 399 10.49 -12.82 -43.47
CA SER A 399 9.16 -12.80 -42.86
C SER A 399 9.25 -12.70 -41.34
N GLU A 400 8.66 -11.66 -40.73
CA GLU A 400 8.39 -11.66 -39.29
C GLU A 400 7.45 -12.83 -39.00
N THR A 401 8.01 -13.92 -38.50
CA THR A 401 7.25 -15.00 -37.89
C THR A 401 6.60 -14.43 -36.65
N ASP A 402 5.28 -14.29 -36.67
CA ASP A 402 4.46 -13.78 -35.56
C ASP A 402 4.79 -14.54 -34.27
N CYS A 403 5.58 -13.90 -33.41
CA CYS A 403 6.08 -14.48 -32.17
C CYS A 403 4.90 -14.67 -31.22
N ARG A 404 4.69 -15.91 -30.80
CA ARG A 404 3.56 -16.28 -29.95
C ARG A 404 3.68 -15.63 -28.57
N ARG A 405 2.63 -14.94 -28.10
CA ARG A 405 2.60 -14.26 -26.79
C ARG A 405 1.55 -14.82 -25.83
N LEU A 406 1.92 -14.88 -24.57
CA LEU A 406 1.07 -15.20 -23.44
C LEU A 406 1.05 -14.00 -22.48
N PHE A 407 -0.15 -13.50 -22.21
CA PHE A 407 -0.41 -12.41 -21.29
C PHE A 407 -1.07 -12.95 -20.02
N ILE A 408 -0.54 -12.58 -18.85
CA ILE A 408 -1.08 -13.01 -17.55
C ILE A 408 -1.40 -11.77 -16.73
N MET A 409 -2.66 -11.63 -16.30
CA MET A 409 -3.20 -10.40 -15.71
C MET A 409 -3.88 -10.65 -14.37
N ARG A 410 -3.64 -9.76 -13.38
CA ARG A 410 -4.37 -9.74 -12.11
C ARG A 410 -5.73 -9.04 -12.29
N HIS A 411 -6.74 -9.48 -11.55
CA HIS A 411 -8.01 -8.74 -11.43
C HIS A 411 -7.85 -7.28 -10.93
N GLY A 412 -8.86 -6.45 -11.19
CA GLY A 412 -8.95 -5.05 -10.74
C GLY A 412 -9.27 -4.87 -9.25
N GLU A 413 -9.35 -3.61 -8.83
CA GLU A 413 -9.66 -3.20 -7.45
C GLU A 413 -10.96 -3.85 -6.93
N ARG A 414 -10.88 -4.49 -5.77
CA ARG A 414 -12.00 -5.23 -5.16
C ARG A 414 -12.82 -4.37 -4.21
N ILE A 415 -14.14 -4.54 -4.22
CA ILE A 415 -15.06 -3.77 -3.35
C ILE A 415 -14.82 -4.02 -1.86
N ASP A 416 -14.44 -5.25 -1.47
CA ASP A 416 -14.26 -5.65 -0.07
C ASP A 416 -13.00 -5.03 0.54
N PHE A 417 -11.95 -4.80 -0.25
CA PHE A 417 -10.74 -4.12 0.21
C PHE A 417 -10.93 -2.61 0.33
N VAL A 418 -11.80 -2.01 -0.48
CA VAL A 418 -12.09 -0.57 -0.41
C VAL A 418 -13.08 -0.24 0.70
N PHE A 419 -14.13 -1.05 0.87
CA PHE A 419 -15.28 -0.72 1.73
C PHE A 419 -15.44 -1.65 2.95
N GLY A 420 -14.58 -2.65 3.12
CA GLY A 420 -14.66 -3.62 4.21
C GLY A 420 -15.95 -4.43 4.15
N SER A 421 -16.72 -4.45 5.24
CA SER A 421 -17.99 -5.18 5.35
C SER A 421 -19.12 -4.47 4.60
N TRP A 422 -19.08 -4.47 3.27
CA TRP A 422 -19.96 -3.68 2.42
C TRP A 422 -21.38 -4.26 2.25
N ILE A 423 -21.55 -5.58 2.36
CA ILE A 423 -22.83 -6.28 2.11
C ILE A 423 -23.97 -5.73 2.98
N PRO A 424 -23.84 -5.59 4.32
CA PRO A 424 -24.92 -5.09 5.16
C PRO A 424 -25.33 -3.63 4.87
N TYR A 425 -24.46 -2.85 4.22
CA TYR A 425 -24.73 -1.46 3.87
C TYR A 425 -25.37 -1.32 2.48
N CYS A 426 -25.13 -2.28 1.59
CA CYS A 426 -25.54 -2.20 0.19
C CYS A 426 -26.72 -3.10 -0.15
N PHE A 427 -27.22 -3.91 0.78
CA PHE A 427 -28.38 -4.76 0.57
C PHE A 427 -29.47 -4.47 1.60
N ASP A 428 -30.70 -4.27 1.14
CA ASP A 428 -31.86 -4.10 2.02
C ASP A 428 -32.33 -5.44 2.62
N GLU A 429 -33.34 -5.39 3.50
CA GLU A 429 -33.91 -6.59 4.15
C GLU A 429 -34.53 -7.59 3.15
N ALA A 430 -34.89 -7.13 1.95
CA ALA A 430 -35.39 -7.97 0.86
C ALA A 430 -34.26 -8.51 -0.05
N GLY A 431 -33.01 -8.15 0.23
CA GLY A 431 -31.84 -8.58 -0.54
C GLY A 431 -31.62 -7.79 -1.84
N ASN A 432 -32.26 -6.63 -2.02
CA ASN A 432 -32.04 -5.77 -3.17
C ASN A 432 -30.77 -4.93 -2.98
N TYR A 433 -29.95 -4.85 -4.03
CA TYR A 433 -28.75 -4.04 -4.03
C TYR A 433 -29.05 -2.55 -4.17
N VAL A 434 -28.42 -1.73 -3.34
CA VAL A 434 -28.43 -0.27 -3.38
C VAL A 434 -26.99 0.23 -3.42
N ARG A 435 -26.66 1.02 -4.45
CA ARG A 435 -25.35 1.64 -4.57
C ARG A 435 -25.19 2.77 -3.55
N MET A 436 -24.26 2.61 -2.61
CA MET A 436 -24.02 3.56 -1.51
C MET A 436 -22.81 4.49 -1.72
N ASP A 437 -21.97 4.18 -2.71
CA ASP A 437 -20.80 4.96 -3.08
C ASP A 437 -20.61 4.92 -4.61
N LEU A 438 -20.08 6.00 -5.20
CA LEU A 438 -19.90 6.08 -6.65
C LEU A 438 -18.81 5.14 -7.17
N ASN A 439 -17.89 4.67 -6.33
CA ASN A 439 -16.94 3.63 -6.71
C ASN A 439 -17.55 2.21 -6.62
N MET A 440 -18.78 2.05 -6.11
CA MET A 440 -19.47 0.76 -6.15
C MET A 440 -20.19 0.52 -7.48
N PRO A 441 -20.40 -0.75 -7.90
CA PRO A 441 -21.11 -1.07 -9.13
C PRO A 441 -22.50 -0.43 -9.20
N LEU A 442 -22.96 -0.07 -10.40
CA LEU A 442 -24.33 0.43 -10.56
C LEU A 442 -25.38 -0.62 -10.19
N SER A 443 -25.09 -1.88 -10.49
CA SER A 443 -25.94 -3.03 -10.21
C SER A 443 -25.07 -4.25 -9.92
N ILE A 444 -25.62 -5.18 -9.12
CA ILE A 444 -25.02 -6.47 -8.84
C ILE A 444 -25.99 -7.57 -9.28
N PRO A 445 -25.55 -8.61 -10.00
CA PRO A 445 -26.43 -9.70 -10.42
C PRO A 445 -27.11 -10.40 -9.24
N ALA A 446 -28.30 -10.94 -9.48
CA ALA A 446 -28.90 -11.86 -8.51
C ALA A 446 -28.14 -13.19 -8.52
N ARG A 447 -27.92 -13.76 -7.34
CA ARG A 447 -27.29 -15.07 -7.14
C ARG A 447 -28.22 -16.00 -6.39
N LYS A 448 -28.10 -17.30 -6.62
CA LYS A 448 -28.83 -18.34 -5.90
C LYS A 448 -28.62 -18.27 -4.38
N SER A 449 -27.41 -17.96 -3.92
CA SER A 449 -27.07 -17.77 -2.50
C SER A 449 -27.41 -16.37 -1.96
N GLY A 450 -28.05 -15.53 -2.78
CA GLY A 450 -28.38 -14.16 -2.42
C GLY A 450 -27.14 -13.30 -2.12
N PRO A 451 -27.29 -12.22 -1.35
CA PRO A 451 -26.20 -11.28 -1.06
C PRO A 451 -24.97 -11.94 -0.40
N LYS A 452 -25.19 -13.00 0.39
CA LYS A 452 -24.10 -13.71 1.10
C LYS A 452 -23.13 -14.41 0.15
N GLY A 453 -23.56 -14.76 -1.06
CA GLY A 453 -22.67 -15.33 -2.09
C GLY A 453 -21.49 -14.41 -2.44
N TYR A 454 -21.66 -13.09 -2.26
CA TYR A 454 -20.62 -12.10 -2.53
C TYR A 454 -19.60 -11.92 -1.40
N LEU A 455 -19.76 -12.59 -0.25
CA LEU A 455 -18.83 -12.46 0.89
C LEU A 455 -17.45 -13.01 0.56
N HIS A 456 -17.40 -14.14 -0.14
CA HIS A 456 -16.15 -14.81 -0.53
C HIS A 456 -15.85 -14.69 -2.03
N ASP A 457 -16.77 -14.11 -2.80
CA ASP A 457 -16.66 -13.93 -4.26
C ASP A 457 -17.06 -12.50 -4.64
N SER A 458 -16.30 -11.54 -4.09
CA SER A 458 -16.60 -10.12 -4.19
C SER A 458 -16.43 -9.56 -5.62
N PRO A 459 -17.23 -8.55 -6.01
CA PRO A 459 -17.04 -7.83 -7.27
C PRO A 459 -15.85 -6.87 -7.22
N ILE A 460 -15.45 -6.38 -8.40
CA ILE A 460 -14.59 -5.20 -8.54
C ILE A 460 -15.39 -3.89 -8.48
N THR A 461 -14.69 -2.82 -8.14
CA THR A 461 -15.21 -1.44 -8.09
C THR A 461 -15.31 -0.80 -9.48
N ASN A 462 -15.86 0.41 -9.59
CA ASN A 462 -15.85 1.17 -10.84
C ASN A 462 -14.42 1.59 -11.24
N ILE A 463 -13.54 1.87 -10.28
CA ILE A 463 -12.11 2.05 -10.54
C ILE A 463 -11.48 0.75 -11.01
N GLY A 464 -11.83 -0.40 -10.43
CA GLY A 464 -11.38 -1.71 -10.92
C GLY A 464 -11.80 -1.99 -12.36
N LEU A 465 -13.04 -1.64 -12.73
CA LEU A 465 -13.52 -1.72 -14.11
C LEU A 465 -12.72 -0.80 -15.03
N PHE A 466 -12.49 0.45 -14.61
CA PHE A 466 -11.70 1.43 -15.36
C PHE A 466 -10.26 0.93 -15.59
N GLN A 467 -9.57 0.46 -14.54
CA GLN A 467 -8.22 -0.10 -14.64
C GLN A 467 -8.12 -1.17 -15.74
N ALA A 468 -9.05 -2.13 -15.72
CA ALA A 468 -9.06 -3.23 -16.68
C ALA A 468 -9.38 -2.76 -18.10
N ARG A 469 -10.33 -1.83 -18.24
CA ARG A 469 -10.73 -1.27 -19.53
C ARG A 469 -9.61 -0.48 -20.19
N SER A 470 -8.91 0.37 -19.44
CA SER A 470 -7.82 1.21 -19.96
C SER A 470 -6.68 0.37 -20.54
N ILE A 471 -6.39 -0.79 -19.94
CA ILE A 471 -5.39 -1.73 -20.48
C ILE A 471 -5.89 -2.33 -21.80
N GLY A 472 -7.15 -2.74 -21.88
CA GLY A 472 -7.75 -3.23 -23.13
C GLY A 472 -7.75 -2.18 -24.24
N GLU A 473 -8.03 -0.91 -23.91
CA GLU A 473 -7.97 0.21 -24.84
C GLU A 473 -6.54 0.42 -25.35
N THR A 474 -5.53 0.32 -24.47
CA THR A 474 -4.12 0.40 -24.87
C THR A 474 -3.72 -0.75 -25.82
N PHE A 475 -4.20 -1.97 -25.57
CA PHE A 475 -3.97 -3.11 -26.47
C PHE A 475 -4.57 -2.84 -27.85
N LYS A 476 -5.78 -2.28 -27.90
CA LYS A 476 -6.43 -1.89 -29.15
C LYS A 476 -5.63 -0.81 -29.89
N GLU A 477 -5.20 0.23 -29.19
CA GLU A 477 -4.39 1.33 -29.74
C GLU A 477 -3.07 0.84 -30.34
N LYS A 478 -2.40 -0.09 -29.66
CA LYS A 478 -1.14 -0.70 -30.10
C LYS A 478 -1.33 -1.87 -31.06
N ASN A 479 -2.54 -2.13 -31.53
CA ASN A 479 -2.89 -3.24 -32.41
C ASN A 479 -2.41 -4.61 -31.91
N VAL A 480 -2.42 -4.82 -30.58
CA VAL A 480 -2.12 -6.11 -29.98
C VAL A 480 -3.37 -6.98 -30.00
N CYS A 481 -3.35 -8.01 -30.84
CA CYS A 481 -4.43 -8.99 -30.93
C CYS A 481 -4.43 -9.93 -29.71
N ILE A 482 -5.62 -10.25 -29.20
CA ILE A 482 -5.86 -11.40 -28.31
C ILE A 482 -6.78 -12.37 -29.04
N ASN A 483 -6.46 -13.65 -29.02
CA ASN A 483 -7.21 -14.68 -29.75
C ASN A 483 -7.92 -15.64 -28.81
N HIS A 484 -7.30 -15.92 -27.66
CA HIS A 484 -7.77 -16.92 -26.71
C HIS A 484 -7.77 -16.33 -25.30
N VAL A 485 -8.85 -16.55 -24.56
CA VAL A 485 -9.02 -15.96 -23.22
C VAL A 485 -9.41 -17.03 -22.23
N TYR A 486 -8.67 -17.08 -21.12
CA TYR A 486 -8.93 -17.92 -19.96
C TYR A 486 -9.07 -17.04 -18.73
N CYS A 487 -10.03 -17.37 -17.87
CA CYS A 487 -10.29 -16.57 -16.69
C CYS A 487 -10.59 -17.46 -15.48
N SER A 488 -10.04 -17.10 -14.32
CA SER A 488 -10.46 -17.68 -13.04
C SER A 488 -11.98 -17.49 -12.84
N PRO A 489 -12.68 -18.45 -12.21
CA PRO A 489 -14.12 -18.35 -11.97
C PRO A 489 -14.51 -17.31 -10.92
N SER A 490 -13.54 -16.71 -10.21
CA SER A 490 -13.84 -15.62 -9.27
C SER A 490 -14.46 -14.43 -9.98
N TYR A 491 -15.54 -13.88 -9.40
CA TYR A 491 -16.34 -12.85 -10.03
C TYR A 491 -15.51 -11.61 -10.41
N ARG A 492 -14.59 -11.20 -9.52
CA ARG A 492 -13.60 -10.15 -9.79
C ARG A 492 -12.75 -10.37 -11.04
N CYS A 493 -12.33 -11.61 -11.30
CA CYS A 493 -11.52 -11.95 -12.47
C CYS A 493 -12.38 -11.88 -13.73
N LEU A 494 -13.61 -12.40 -13.70
CA LEU A 494 -14.54 -12.34 -14.83
C LEU A 494 -14.89 -10.90 -15.21
N GLN A 495 -15.18 -10.04 -14.23
CA GLN A 495 -15.43 -8.61 -14.48
C GLN A 495 -14.20 -7.90 -15.06
N THR A 496 -13.01 -8.22 -14.58
CA THR A 496 -11.76 -7.69 -15.13
C THR A 496 -11.59 -8.11 -16.59
N CYS A 497 -11.77 -9.41 -16.86
CA CYS A 497 -11.64 -9.98 -18.19
C CYS A 497 -12.65 -9.38 -19.18
N ASP A 498 -13.91 -9.26 -18.79
CA ASP A 498 -14.97 -8.65 -19.59
C ASP A 498 -14.68 -7.18 -19.88
N SER A 499 -14.23 -6.42 -18.88
CA SER A 499 -13.89 -4.99 -19.02
C SER A 499 -12.65 -4.77 -19.90
N PHE A 500 -11.63 -5.62 -19.78
CA PHE A 500 -10.49 -5.63 -20.70
C PHE A 500 -10.95 -5.90 -22.15
N LEU A 501 -11.80 -6.91 -22.37
CA LEU A 501 -12.32 -7.22 -23.70
C LEU A 501 -13.24 -6.11 -24.24
N GLN A 502 -13.94 -5.39 -23.37
CA GLN A 502 -14.69 -4.20 -23.74
C GLN A 502 -13.75 -3.10 -24.24
N GLY A 503 -12.66 -2.81 -23.52
CA GLY A 503 -11.63 -1.86 -23.94
C GLY A 503 -10.95 -2.25 -25.27
N LEU A 504 -10.67 -3.55 -25.42
CA LEU A 504 -10.12 -4.11 -26.66
C LEU A 504 -11.11 -4.03 -27.85
N GLY A 505 -12.39 -3.78 -27.58
CA GLY A 505 -13.46 -3.79 -28.58
C GLY A 505 -13.83 -5.21 -29.05
N LYS A 506 -13.55 -6.23 -28.25
CA LYS A 506 -13.73 -7.66 -28.58
C LYS A 506 -14.64 -8.43 -27.63
N LYS A 507 -15.31 -7.75 -26.68
CA LYS A 507 -16.23 -8.35 -25.70
C LYS A 507 -17.24 -9.34 -26.29
N ASN A 508 -17.87 -9.00 -27.42
CA ASN A 508 -18.90 -9.84 -28.04
C ASN A 508 -18.32 -10.87 -29.03
N GLU A 509 -17.03 -10.79 -29.35
CA GLU A 509 -16.38 -11.64 -30.34
C GLU A 509 -15.61 -12.79 -29.68
N ILE A 510 -14.87 -12.50 -28.62
CA ILE A 510 -14.04 -13.48 -27.92
C ILE A 510 -14.81 -14.01 -26.71
N LYS A 511 -15.05 -15.32 -26.69
CA LYS A 511 -15.68 -15.99 -25.55
C LYS A 511 -14.67 -16.24 -24.43
N ILE A 512 -15.08 -16.01 -23.18
CA ILE A 512 -14.27 -16.24 -21.99
C ILE A 512 -14.34 -17.71 -21.59
N ARG A 513 -13.21 -18.41 -21.58
CA ARG A 513 -13.11 -19.79 -21.05
C ARG A 513 -12.91 -19.73 -19.54
N VAL A 514 -13.94 -20.10 -18.80
CA VAL A 514 -13.90 -20.09 -17.32
C VAL A 514 -13.13 -21.32 -16.85
N GLU A 515 -11.98 -21.11 -16.22
CA GLU A 515 -11.03 -22.15 -15.85
C GLU A 515 -10.80 -22.18 -14.34
N PRO A 516 -11.42 -23.11 -13.60
CA PRO A 516 -11.24 -23.31 -12.16
C PRO A 516 -9.77 -23.50 -11.74
N THR A 517 -8.92 -24.11 -12.57
CA THR A 517 -7.49 -24.25 -12.26
C THR A 517 -6.76 -22.90 -12.19
N LEU A 518 -7.35 -21.78 -12.64
CA LEU A 518 -6.80 -20.44 -12.40
C LEU A 518 -7.17 -19.84 -11.05
N PHE A 519 -7.98 -20.52 -10.24
CA PHE A 519 -8.22 -20.09 -8.87
C PHE A 519 -6.92 -20.06 -8.05
N GLU A 520 -6.82 -19.09 -7.15
CA GLU A 520 -5.64 -18.89 -6.32
C GLU A 520 -5.41 -20.04 -5.33
N TRP A 521 -4.37 -19.92 -4.51
CA TRP A 521 -3.95 -20.99 -3.62
C TRP A 521 -5.07 -21.35 -2.63
N VAL A 522 -5.58 -22.59 -2.69
CA VAL A 522 -6.75 -22.97 -1.88
C VAL A 522 -6.46 -22.98 -0.38
N ALA A 523 -5.18 -23.00 0.04
CA ALA A 523 -4.80 -22.89 1.44
C ALA A 523 -5.17 -21.53 2.07
N TRP A 524 -5.40 -20.50 1.27
CA TRP A 524 -5.90 -19.20 1.75
C TRP A 524 -7.38 -19.22 2.14
N TYR A 525 -8.07 -20.35 1.95
CA TYR A 525 -9.50 -20.52 2.20
C TYR A 525 -9.79 -21.64 3.21
N PRO A 526 -9.27 -21.55 4.46
CA PRO A 526 -9.45 -22.61 5.46
C PRO A 526 -10.92 -22.78 5.89
N GLU A 527 -11.73 -21.72 5.81
CA GLU A 527 -13.14 -21.73 6.22
C GLU A 527 -14.11 -22.14 5.10
N GLY A 528 -13.61 -22.36 3.88
CA GLY A 528 -14.42 -22.77 2.73
C GLY A 528 -14.11 -21.97 1.46
N ARG A 529 -14.33 -22.61 0.30
CA ARG A 529 -14.10 -21.98 -1.01
C ARG A 529 -15.31 -21.11 -1.39
N PRO A 530 -15.10 -20.03 -2.17
CA PRO A 530 -16.22 -19.25 -2.69
C PRO A 530 -17.19 -20.12 -3.47
N GLU A 531 -18.49 -19.92 -3.30
CA GLU A 531 -19.47 -20.40 -4.28
C GLU A 531 -19.28 -19.53 -5.53
N TRP A 532 -18.96 -20.10 -6.70
CA TRP A 532 -18.83 -19.33 -7.94
C TRP A 532 -20.18 -19.26 -8.64
N MET A 533 -20.34 -18.27 -9.52
CA MET A 533 -21.57 -18.16 -10.31
C MET A 533 -21.68 -19.31 -11.30
N SER A 534 -22.89 -19.86 -11.46
CA SER A 534 -23.14 -20.90 -12.47
C SER A 534 -23.03 -20.34 -13.89
N LYS A 535 -22.91 -21.23 -14.90
CA LYS A 535 -22.92 -20.81 -16.32
C LYS A 535 -24.16 -19.98 -16.64
N GLU A 536 -25.32 -20.39 -16.14
CA GLU A 536 -26.59 -19.69 -16.34
C GLU A 536 -26.60 -18.31 -15.67
N GLU A 537 -26.08 -18.20 -14.46
CA GLU A 537 -25.96 -16.93 -13.74
C GLU A 537 -25.00 -15.97 -14.46
N LEU A 538 -23.88 -16.48 -14.99
CA LEU A 538 -22.92 -15.68 -15.76
C LEU A 538 -23.51 -15.18 -17.08
N LEU A 539 -24.22 -16.03 -17.81
CA LEU A 539 -24.92 -15.62 -19.04
C LEU A 539 -26.01 -14.59 -18.73
N ALA A 540 -26.78 -14.78 -17.66
CA ALA A 540 -27.79 -13.84 -17.21
C ALA A 540 -27.19 -12.49 -16.77
N ALA A 541 -25.97 -12.50 -16.21
CA ALA A 541 -25.21 -11.31 -15.86
C ALA A 541 -24.54 -10.63 -17.08
N GLY A 542 -24.67 -11.21 -18.29
CA GLY A 542 -24.19 -10.61 -19.54
C GLY A 542 -22.74 -10.92 -19.90
N PHE A 543 -22.13 -11.92 -19.28
CA PHE A 543 -20.79 -12.38 -19.67
C PHE A 543 -20.84 -13.22 -20.94
N ASN A 544 -19.95 -12.93 -21.89
CA ASN A 544 -19.77 -13.72 -23.10
C ASN A 544 -18.87 -14.94 -22.81
N ILE A 545 -19.36 -15.91 -22.05
CA ILE A 545 -18.60 -17.12 -21.70
C ILE A 545 -18.67 -18.20 -22.78
N ASP A 546 -17.64 -19.05 -22.85
CA ASP A 546 -17.64 -20.25 -23.68
C ASP A 546 -18.33 -21.41 -22.94
N THR A 547 -19.59 -21.68 -23.27
CA THR A 547 -20.40 -22.72 -22.63
C THR A 547 -19.91 -24.13 -22.92
N GLU A 548 -19.26 -24.31 -24.07
CA GLU A 548 -18.73 -25.58 -24.56
C GLU A 548 -17.30 -25.85 -24.04
N TYR A 549 -16.70 -24.89 -23.34
CA TYR A 549 -15.40 -25.09 -22.73
C TYR A 549 -15.47 -26.16 -21.64
N VAL A 550 -14.56 -27.13 -21.73
CA VAL A 550 -14.32 -28.16 -20.73
C VAL A 550 -13.06 -27.77 -19.94
N PRO A 551 -13.19 -27.51 -18.63
CA PRO A 551 -12.06 -27.17 -17.76
C PRO A 551 -10.93 -28.20 -17.75
N PHE A 552 -9.71 -27.75 -17.43
CA PHE A 552 -8.60 -28.65 -17.17
C PHE A 552 -8.78 -29.42 -15.85
N MET A 553 -9.24 -28.73 -14.80
CA MET A 553 -9.77 -29.35 -13.59
C MET A 553 -11.19 -28.85 -13.36
N GLU A 554 -12.09 -29.75 -12.99
CA GLU A 554 -13.46 -29.39 -12.67
C GLU A 554 -13.52 -28.59 -11.36
N GLU A 555 -14.58 -27.80 -11.20
CA GLU A 555 -14.79 -26.97 -10.02
C GLU A 555 -14.76 -27.78 -8.71
N ASN A 556 -15.38 -28.97 -8.71
CA ASN A 556 -15.39 -29.84 -7.54
C ASN A 556 -13.99 -30.34 -7.16
N GLU A 557 -13.11 -30.58 -8.13
CA GLU A 557 -11.74 -31.01 -7.86
C GLU A 557 -10.95 -29.93 -7.13
N ILE A 558 -11.10 -28.66 -7.57
CA ILE A 558 -10.51 -27.51 -6.87
C ILE A 558 -11.16 -27.34 -5.48
N ARG A 559 -12.49 -27.47 -5.40
CA ARG A 559 -13.25 -27.36 -4.15
C ARG A 559 -12.97 -28.48 -3.16
N GLU A 560 -12.40 -29.60 -3.55
CA GLU A 560 -12.07 -30.69 -2.63
C GLU A 560 -10.57 -30.77 -2.37
N SER A 561 -9.76 -30.15 -3.24
CA SER A 561 -8.30 -30.16 -3.15
C SER A 561 -7.77 -29.62 -1.82
N LYS A 562 -6.78 -30.31 -1.26
CA LYS A 562 -5.90 -29.78 -0.21
C LYS A 562 -4.52 -29.69 -0.82
N GLU A 563 -4.03 -28.47 -1.03
CA GLU A 563 -2.82 -28.27 -1.80
C GLU A 563 -1.72 -27.57 -0.99
N THR A 564 -0.50 -28.11 -1.07
CA THR A 564 0.72 -27.40 -0.67
C THR A 564 1.02 -26.29 -1.69
N CYS A 565 1.94 -25.39 -1.35
CA CYS A 565 2.42 -24.37 -2.29
C CYS A 565 2.98 -25.03 -3.57
N GLU A 566 3.71 -26.13 -3.44
CA GLU A 566 4.25 -26.88 -4.59
C GLU A 566 3.15 -27.48 -5.47
N ASN A 567 2.09 -28.05 -4.88
CA ASN A 567 0.93 -28.54 -5.65
C ASN A 567 0.25 -27.40 -6.41
N TYR A 568 0.16 -26.20 -5.81
CA TYR A 568 -0.38 -25.02 -6.46
C TYR A 568 0.44 -24.59 -7.68
N TYR A 569 1.77 -24.52 -7.54
CA TYR A 569 2.68 -24.28 -8.68
C TYR A 569 2.53 -25.37 -9.74
N SER A 570 2.47 -26.64 -9.33
CA SER A 570 2.38 -27.78 -10.24
C SER A 570 1.10 -27.76 -11.09
N ARG A 571 -0.08 -27.51 -10.48
CA ARG A 571 -1.33 -27.40 -11.26
C ARG A 571 -1.36 -26.18 -12.17
N SER A 572 -0.75 -25.07 -11.74
CA SER A 572 -0.68 -23.83 -12.51
C SER A 572 0.23 -23.98 -13.74
N ALA A 573 1.37 -24.63 -13.58
CA ALA A 573 2.28 -24.98 -14.66
C ALA A 573 1.63 -25.98 -15.64
N ALA A 574 0.99 -27.03 -15.13
CA ALA A 574 0.28 -28.02 -15.94
C ALA A 574 -0.83 -27.37 -16.79
N LEU A 575 -1.63 -26.49 -16.19
CA LEU A 575 -2.63 -25.72 -16.90
C LEU A 575 -1.99 -24.85 -17.98
N THR A 576 -0.95 -24.09 -17.64
CA THR A 576 -0.32 -23.16 -18.59
C THR A 576 0.21 -23.90 -19.81
N ASN A 577 0.91 -25.02 -19.59
CA ASN A 577 1.38 -25.90 -20.67
C ASN A 577 0.22 -26.50 -21.48
N LYS A 578 -0.90 -26.86 -20.85
CA LYS A 578 -2.11 -27.34 -21.53
C LYS A 578 -2.75 -26.26 -22.40
N VAL A 579 -2.90 -25.05 -21.87
CA VAL A 579 -3.44 -23.88 -22.60
C VAL A 579 -2.56 -23.57 -23.81
N ILE A 580 -1.24 -23.60 -23.61
CA ILE A 580 -0.27 -23.34 -24.67
C ILE A 580 -0.35 -24.41 -25.76
N SER A 581 -0.31 -25.69 -25.39
CA SER A 581 -0.37 -26.80 -26.36
C SER A 581 -1.70 -26.86 -27.12
N SER A 582 -2.80 -26.41 -26.51
CA SER A 582 -4.13 -26.40 -27.14
C SER A 582 -4.28 -25.34 -28.23
N HIS A 583 -3.41 -24.33 -28.25
CA HIS A 583 -3.49 -23.19 -29.17
C HIS A 583 -2.14 -22.95 -29.84
N PRO A 584 -1.76 -23.71 -30.89
CA PRO A 584 -0.43 -23.58 -31.49
C PRO A 584 -0.12 -22.19 -32.07
N SER A 585 -1.15 -21.38 -32.35
CA SER A 585 -1.05 -20.00 -32.82
C SER A 585 -2.04 -19.06 -32.12
N GLY A 586 -1.77 -17.76 -32.23
CA GLY A 586 -2.56 -16.70 -31.61
C GLY A 586 -2.12 -16.38 -30.19
N ASN A 587 -2.38 -15.14 -29.79
CA ASN A 587 -2.04 -14.64 -28.46
C ASN A 587 -3.08 -15.08 -27.44
N ILE A 588 -2.62 -15.41 -26.24
CA ILE A 588 -3.44 -15.88 -25.13
C ILE A 588 -3.45 -14.85 -24.02
N LEU A 589 -4.62 -14.58 -23.44
CA LEU A 589 -4.78 -13.85 -22.20
C LEU A 589 -5.29 -14.80 -21.10
N MET A 590 -4.61 -14.79 -19.96
CA MET A 590 -5.02 -15.48 -18.73
C MET A 590 -5.28 -14.43 -17.64
N VAL A 591 -6.52 -14.33 -17.17
CA VAL A 591 -6.93 -13.41 -16.10
C VAL A 591 -7.16 -14.16 -14.80
N GLY A 592 -6.48 -13.77 -13.75
CA GLY A 592 -6.56 -14.43 -12.45
C GLY A 592 -6.24 -13.49 -11.29
N HIS A 593 -5.38 -13.96 -10.41
CA HIS A 593 -5.03 -13.34 -9.13
C HIS A 593 -3.59 -12.84 -9.15
N ALA A 594 -3.15 -12.17 -8.09
CA ALA A 594 -1.77 -11.70 -7.99
C ALA A 594 -0.77 -12.86 -8.13
N SER A 595 -1.07 -14.01 -7.51
CA SER A 595 -0.25 -15.22 -7.60
C SER A 595 -0.24 -15.87 -8.98
N THR A 596 -1.25 -15.64 -9.82
CA THR A 596 -1.33 -16.21 -11.17
C THR A 596 -0.17 -15.72 -12.03
N LEU A 597 0.26 -14.46 -11.88
CA LEU A 597 1.39 -13.91 -12.64
C LEU A 597 2.69 -14.69 -12.40
N ASP A 598 2.96 -15.11 -11.17
CA ASP A 598 4.16 -15.88 -10.85
C ASP A 598 3.95 -17.38 -11.13
N THR A 599 2.88 -17.98 -10.61
CA THR A 599 2.64 -19.44 -10.72
C THR A 599 2.43 -19.94 -12.14
N CYS A 600 1.84 -19.13 -13.03
CA CYS A 600 1.62 -19.52 -14.43
C CYS A 600 2.77 -19.10 -15.37
N SER A 601 3.71 -18.26 -14.94
CA SER A 601 4.86 -17.88 -15.78
C SER A 601 6.12 -18.68 -15.48
N ARG A 602 6.29 -19.08 -14.22
CA ARG A 602 7.59 -19.45 -13.68
C ARG A 602 8.16 -20.75 -14.26
N ASP A 603 7.34 -21.76 -14.51
CA ASP A 603 7.76 -23.01 -15.18
C ASP A 603 8.27 -22.74 -16.61
N LEU A 604 7.57 -21.91 -17.38
CA LEU A 604 7.98 -21.52 -18.73
C LEU A 604 9.31 -20.76 -18.73
N LEU A 605 9.53 -19.96 -17.69
CA LEU A 605 10.77 -19.21 -17.46
C LEU A 605 11.87 -20.04 -16.78
N GLN A 606 11.67 -21.37 -16.65
CA GLN A 606 12.62 -22.29 -16.02
C GLN A 606 12.96 -21.94 -14.57
N GLY A 607 12.05 -21.22 -13.88
CA GLY A 607 12.08 -21.05 -12.44
C GLY A 607 11.37 -22.22 -11.76
N GLY A 608 12.03 -22.93 -10.84
CA GLY A 608 11.37 -23.98 -10.04
C GLY A 608 10.27 -23.43 -9.12
N SER A 609 9.46 -24.22 -8.45
CA SER A 609 8.42 -23.69 -7.53
C SER A 609 9.02 -22.78 -6.42
N ARG A 610 8.27 -21.77 -5.97
CA ARG A 610 8.64 -21.03 -4.75
C ARG A 610 8.04 -21.71 -3.52
N ASP A 611 8.67 -21.51 -2.37
CA ASP A 611 8.05 -21.76 -1.09
C ASP A 611 6.90 -20.76 -0.82
N SER A 612 6.06 -21.06 0.18
CA SER A 612 4.88 -20.26 0.51
C SER A 612 5.19 -18.81 0.87
N ASP A 613 6.32 -18.55 1.54
CA ASP A 613 6.65 -17.21 2.03
C ASP A 613 7.17 -16.34 0.89
N SER A 614 8.00 -16.93 0.02
CA SER A 614 8.44 -16.30 -1.22
C SER A 614 7.26 -15.97 -2.13
N LEU A 615 6.27 -16.87 -2.25
CA LEU A 615 5.03 -16.61 -2.98
C LEU A 615 4.23 -15.46 -2.33
N PHE A 616 4.11 -15.44 -0.99
CA PHE A 616 3.39 -14.38 -0.29
C PHE A 616 4.05 -13.00 -0.50
N LYS A 617 5.38 -12.91 -0.41
CA LYS A 617 6.14 -11.67 -0.62
C LYS A 617 6.01 -11.12 -2.04
N ILE A 618 6.00 -11.99 -3.06
CA ILE A 618 5.87 -11.51 -4.45
C ILE A 618 4.44 -11.04 -4.71
N VAL A 619 3.43 -11.74 -4.18
CA VAL A 619 2.01 -11.38 -4.32
C VAL A 619 1.71 -9.98 -3.76
N GLN A 620 2.32 -9.60 -2.63
CA GLN A 620 2.17 -8.25 -2.04
C GLN A 620 2.71 -7.12 -2.92
N LYS A 621 3.63 -7.42 -3.85
CA LYS A 621 4.27 -6.45 -4.74
C LYS A 621 3.57 -6.31 -6.09
N ILE A 622 2.47 -7.02 -6.33
CA ILE A 622 1.76 -7.03 -7.61
C ILE A 622 0.46 -6.24 -7.45
N PRO A 623 0.37 -4.96 -7.87
CA PRO A 623 -0.85 -4.16 -7.82
C PRO A 623 -2.01 -4.71 -8.66
N TYR A 624 -3.19 -4.10 -8.53
CA TYR A 624 -4.35 -4.45 -9.35
C TYR A 624 -4.07 -4.24 -10.83
N CYS A 625 -4.64 -5.10 -11.68
CA CYS A 625 -4.47 -5.06 -13.13
C CYS A 625 -3.00 -5.13 -13.62
N SER A 626 -2.04 -5.52 -12.79
CA SER A 626 -0.69 -5.83 -13.26
C SER A 626 -0.72 -6.94 -14.31
N LEU A 627 0.18 -6.83 -15.29
CA LEU A 627 0.25 -7.66 -16.48
C LEU A 627 1.70 -8.12 -16.72
N VAL A 628 1.88 -9.40 -17.02
CA VAL A 628 3.14 -9.96 -17.55
C VAL A 628 2.93 -10.40 -19.00
N GLU A 629 3.91 -10.13 -19.85
CA GLU A 629 4.02 -10.69 -21.20
C GLU A 629 5.14 -11.75 -21.23
N LEU A 630 4.81 -12.92 -21.75
CA LEU A 630 5.77 -13.94 -22.12
C LEU A 630 5.74 -14.12 -23.64
N SER A 631 6.90 -14.06 -24.28
CA SER A 631 7.06 -14.28 -25.72
C SER A 631 7.90 -15.52 -26.00
N TYR A 632 7.53 -16.29 -27.02
CA TYR A 632 8.23 -17.51 -27.41
C TYR A 632 9.20 -17.25 -28.57
N ASN A 633 10.50 -17.38 -28.33
CA ASN A 633 11.55 -17.25 -29.35
C ASN A 633 12.35 -18.56 -29.50
N ASP A 634 13.41 -18.54 -30.32
CA ASP A 634 14.26 -19.72 -30.59
C ASP A 634 14.89 -20.34 -29.33
N ASN A 635 15.01 -19.57 -28.23
CA ASN A 635 15.56 -20.01 -26.95
C ASN A 635 14.47 -20.39 -25.92
N GLY A 636 13.20 -20.42 -26.31
CA GLY A 636 12.05 -20.74 -25.46
C GLY A 636 11.25 -19.50 -25.02
N TRP A 637 10.52 -19.65 -23.92
CA TRP A 637 9.71 -18.57 -23.35
C TRP A 637 10.56 -17.57 -22.58
N ASN A 638 10.34 -16.29 -22.83
CA ASN A 638 11.04 -15.19 -22.17
C ASN A 638 10.03 -14.16 -21.67
N CYS A 639 10.32 -13.55 -20.53
CA CYS A 639 9.54 -12.43 -20.03
C CYS A 639 9.97 -11.16 -20.78
N THR A 640 9.00 -10.49 -21.40
CA THR A 640 9.22 -9.25 -22.14
C THR A 640 8.42 -8.11 -21.54
N GLU A 641 8.80 -6.88 -21.90
CA GLU A 641 8.05 -5.70 -21.48
C GLU A 641 6.62 -5.77 -22.05
N PRO A 642 5.57 -5.66 -21.22
CA PRO A 642 4.20 -5.67 -21.71
C PRO A 642 3.92 -4.52 -22.67
N PRO A 643 2.93 -4.65 -23.56
CA PRO A 643 2.67 -3.63 -24.57
C PRO A 643 1.98 -2.43 -23.95
N CYS A 644 1.48 -2.47 -22.72
CA CYS A 644 0.87 -1.33 -22.05
C CYS A 644 1.75 -0.81 -20.90
N PRO A 645 1.75 0.50 -20.62
CA PRO A 645 2.38 1.03 -19.41
C PRO A 645 1.63 0.54 -18.17
N PRO A 646 2.29 0.56 -16.99
CA PRO A 646 1.61 0.27 -15.73
C PRO A 646 0.58 1.37 -15.38
N ILE A 647 -0.38 1.02 -14.52
CA ILE A 647 -1.36 1.97 -13.96
C ILE A 647 -1.05 2.25 -12.49
N THR A 648 -0.96 3.54 -12.15
CA THR A 648 -0.73 4.03 -10.79
C THR A 648 -1.69 5.16 -10.50
N HIS A 649 -2.35 5.13 -9.33
CA HIS A 649 -3.22 6.21 -8.86
C HIS A 649 -3.25 6.23 -7.33
N CYS A 650 -3.59 7.38 -6.76
CA CYS A 650 -3.79 7.53 -5.32
C CYS A 650 -5.15 6.99 -4.86
N THR A 651 -5.32 6.89 -3.54
CA THR A 651 -6.63 6.63 -2.92
C THR A 651 -7.46 7.92 -2.89
N ASN A 652 -8.78 7.78 -2.96
CA ASN A 652 -9.71 8.91 -2.83
C ASN A 652 -10.65 8.68 -1.64
N ASN A 653 -10.71 9.64 -0.73
CA ASN A 653 -11.46 9.52 0.52
C ASN A 653 -12.95 9.78 0.31
N ARG A 654 -13.78 9.09 1.09
CA ARG A 654 -15.23 9.33 1.12
C ARG A 654 -15.51 10.69 1.77
N PHE A 655 -16.25 11.54 1.07
CA PHE A 655 -16.69 12.84 1.58
C PHE A 655 -18.05 12.71 2.29
N ASP A 656 -18.16 13.25 3.51
CA ASP A 656 -19.44 13.45 4.20
C ASP A 656 -19.84 14.92 4.14
N TRP A 657 -20.83 15.24 3.31
CA TRP A 657 -21.30 16.61 3.13
C TRP A 657 -21.88 17.23 4.41
N LYS A 658 -22.27 16.43 5.40
CA LYS A 658 -22.83 16.92 6.67
C LYS A 658 -21.85 17.74 7.49
N ILE A 659 -20.55 17.62 7.25
CA ILE A 659 -19.54 18.47 7.89
C ILE A 659 -19.72 19.96 7.56
N LEU A 660 -20.50 20.28 6.52
CA LEU A 660 -20.83 21.65 6.11
C LEU A 660 -22.14 22.16 6.71
N LEU A 661 -22.90 21.32 7.44
CA LEU A 661 -24.12 21.76 8.09
C LEU A 661 -23.76 22.68 9.27
N PRO A 662 -24.47 23.81 9.45
CA PRO A 662 -24.28 24.64 10.63
C PRO A 662 -24.66 23.87 11.89
N GLU A 663 -23.85 24.01 12.94
CA GLU A 663 -24.05 23.39 14.26
C GLU A 663 -25.40 23.75 14.91
#